data_AF-A0A367JNN7-F1
#
_entry.id   AF-A0A367JNN7-F1
#
_cell.length_a   1.000
_cell.length_b   1.000
_cell.length_c   1.000
_cell.angle_alpha   90.00
_cell.angle_beta   90.00
_cell.angle_gamma   90.00
#
_symmetry.space_group_name_H-M   'P 1'
#
loop_
_entity.id
_entity.type
_entity.pdbx_description
1 polymer ?
#
loop_
_entity_poly.entity_id
_entity_poly.type
_entity_poly.pdbx_seq_one_letter_code
_entity_poly.pdbx_strand_id
1 'polypeptide(L)'
;MNLTVASKEIPLGLLAIINSNEDIKKNISISSGKETSLKVDNTTELKSTANIARYLTRAYNLLDEQKDANQRLAHIFDLAITENAGALASVVEAKKTAFLSGEQLSVVDYIAWFVLKQNNLAANYVKSVESSAAVQEAIKAASELPSSSSAAVDSIPTVPGVGSDPSTNPLDAFRNLIAVQIASLGNLEPGFVYQAIDLPRSLENGDLAIALPRLRLKGNPAAIAKEWAETFVTNDYITEVSSTGPFLNFRINKTILIKSTLNMVSQFEHHYGDNKSGDGKTVVVEFSSPNIAKPFHAGHLRSTIIGAFINNVYKANGWKTITMNYLGDWGKQYGLLAVGFAKYGSEEALLKDPIKHLYDVYVQINRDAEAEPTIHDDARAYFKRMEDGDQEALALWKRFRELSIVKYRDIYGRLNINFDIYSGESQVGAGMQRAMQMLHDCNLVQESEGALIIDLEKYKLGKAVIQKKDGTTLYLTRDIGAAWERYERFKFDKMIYVVASQQDLHLKQLFKTLELMNFEWAKKLEHVNFGMVLGMSTRKGTVVFLEDILEEAKETMHEVMRRNEAKYAEIEEPDRVADEIGISAVKIQDNAARRIKNYEFNMERMCTFEGDTGPYIQYAHARLYSIERRSGIEINHNADLSLLTEPQAIDLIRTVSQYPDLVKSLLNGYEPCNVVTYAFKLSHDISACFENLWVKGADPAVAEARLLMYWAARTTLGNAMRMLGLRPLERM
;
A
#
# COMPACT_ATOMS: atom_id res chain seq x y z
N MET A 1 37.17 22.76 -32.67
CA MET A 1 36.16 21.76 -32.26
C MET A 1 35.51 22.24 -30.97
N ASN A 2 34.29 21.80 -30.66
CA ASN A 2 33.62 22.16 -29.40
C ASN A 2 33.22 20.89 -28.63
N LEU A 3 33.81 20.70 -27.44
CA LEU A 3 33.43 19.64 -26.51
C LEU A 3 32.33 20.18 -25.59
N THR A 4 31.15 19.60 -25.70
CA THR A 4 30.09 19.75 -24.71
C THR A 4 30.24 18.65 -23.68
N VAL A 5 30.31 19.00 -22.40
CA VAL A 5 30.50 18.07 -21.28
C VAL A 5 29.20 17.97 -20.51
N ALA A 6 28.72 16.75 -20.23
CA ALA A 6 27.53 16.55 -19.42
C ALA A 6 27.73 17.10 -18.00
N SER A 7 26.82 17.97 -17.54
CA SER A 7 26.93 18.62 -16.23
C SER A 7 26.81 17.66 -15.04
N LYS A 8 26.15 16.50 -15.21
CA LYS A 8 25.95 15.50 -14.16
C LYS A 8 27.09 14.49 -14.01
N GLU A 9 27.87 14.30 -15.07
CA GLU A 9 28.96 13.33 -15.09
C GLU A 9 30.05 13.88 -16.00
N ILE A 10 30.96 14.64 -15.39
CA ILE A 10 32.07 15.24 -16.10
C ILE A 10 33.11 14.13 -16.38
N PRO A 11 33.35 13.74 -17.64
CA PRO A 11 34.39 12.78 -18.02
C PRO A 11 35.78 13.36 -17.79
N LEU A 12 36.26 13.32 -16.54
CA LEU A 12 37.57 13.86 -16.16
C LEU A 12 38.71 13.19 -16.94
N GLY A 13 38.53 11.92 -17.36
CA GLY A 13 39.48 11.24 -18.24
C GLY A 13 39.66 11.95 -19.59
N LEU A 14 38.58 12.45 -20.22
CA LEU A 14 38.67 13.22 -21.46
C LEU A 14 39.32 14.59 -21.25
N LEU A 15 38.97 15.26 -20.15
CA LEU A 15 39.58 16.54 -19.80
C LEU A 15 41.08 16.39 -19.52
N ALA A 16 41.50 15.29 -18.89
CA ALA A 16 42.90 14.97 -18.67
C ALA A 16 43.65 14.71 -19.99
N ILE A 17 43.02 14.02 -20.96
CA ILE A 17 43.59 13.88 -22.31
C ILE A 17 43.80 15.25 -22.96
N ILE A 18 42.80 16.12 -22.92
CA ILE A 18 42.87 17.47 -23.51
C ILE A 18 43.99 18.29 -22.86
N ASN A 19 44.10 18.25 -21.53
CA ASN A 19 45.12 18.99 -20.80
C ASN A 19 46.53 18.35 -20.89
N SER A 20 46.63 17.09 -21.30
CA SER A 20 47.92 16.42 -21.49
C SER A 20 48.65 16.83 -22.78
N ASN A 21 47.98 17.53 -23.71
CA ASN A 21 48.53 17.90 -25.01
C ASN A 21 48.12 19.33 -25.41
N GLU A 22 49.11 20.22 -25.55
CA GLU A 22 48.92 21.63 -25.88
C GLU A 22 48.23 21.89 -27.22
N ASP A 23 48.41 21.01 -28.21
CA ASP A 23 47.75 21.13 -29.51
C ASP A 23 46.27 20.79 -29.41
N ILE A 24 45.89 19.83 -28.55
CA ILE A 24 44.48 19.53 -28.28
C ILE A 24 43.82 20.69 -27.54
N LYS A 25 44.48 21.18 -26.49
CA LYS A 25 43.99 22.26 -25.62
C LYS A 25 43.69 23.55 -26.38
N LYS A 26 44.48 23.89 -27.42
CA LYS A 26 44.26 25.06 -28.27
C LYS A 26 43.12 24.90 -29.28
N ASN A 27 42.81 23.66 -29.68
CA ASN A 27 41.88 23.38 -30.77
C ASN A 27 40.47 22.98 -30.29
N ILE A 28 40.28 22.77 -28.99
CA ILE A 28 39.00 22.36 -28.39
C ILE A 28 38.52 23.41 -27.40
N SER A 29 37.39 24.06 -27.71
CA SER A 29 36.63 24.81 -26.71
C SER A 29 35.81 23.85 -25.87
N ILE A 30 35.69 24.09 -24.56
CA ILE A 30 34.92 23.26 -23.64
C ILE A 30 33.72 24.06 -23.13
N SER A 31 32.54 23.46 -23.18
CA SER A 31 31.28 24.04 -22.70
C SER A 31 30.45 23.00 -21.94
N SER A 32 29.57 23.45 -21.06
CA SER A 32 28.65 22.58 -20.33
C SER A 32 27.36 22.33 -21.11
N GLY A 33 26.82 21.11 -21.08
CA GLY A 33 25.52 20.79 -21.68
C GLY A 33 24.85 19.55 -21.07
N LYS A 34 23.78 19.07 -21.72
CA LYS A 34 22.97 17.94 -21.24
C LYS A 34 23.65 16.58 -21.43
N GLU A 35 24.43 16.43 -22.50
CA GLU A 35 25.13 15.19 -22.85
C GLU A 35 26.57 15.51 -23.24
N THR A 36 27.46 14.53 -23.08
CA THR A 36 28.85 14.65 -23.54
C THR A 36 28.92 14.40 -25.04
N SER A 37 29.25 15.43 -25.82
CA SER A 37 29.43 15.35 -27.27
C SER A 37 30.60 16.21 -27.76
N LEU A 38 31.30 15.77 -28.80
CA LEU A 38 32.33 16.56 -29.48
C LEU A 38 31.87 16.91 -30.89
N LYS A 39 31.64 18.20 -31.13
CA LYS A 39 31.42 18.72 -32.47
C LYS A 39 32.76 18.96 -33.17
N VAL A 40 33.09 18.08 -34.12
CA VAL A 40 34.36 18.10 -34.85
C VAL A 40 34.34 19.17 -35.95
N ASP A 41 33.25 19.20 -36.72
CA ASP A 41 32.98 20.16 -37.80
C ASP A 41 31.46 20.44 -37.91
N ASN A 42 31.00 21.06 -39.00
CA ASN A 42 29.59 21.42 -39.18
C ASN A 42 28.66 20.22 -39.44
N THR A 43 29.21 19.05 -39.79
CA THR A 43 28.47 17.84 -40.19
C THR A 43 28.69 16.66 -39.27
N THR A 44 29.73 16.70 -38.43
CA THR A 44 30.18 15.56 -37.62
C THR A 44 30.13 15.91 -36.13
N GLU A 45 29.25 15.22 -35.40
CA GLU A 45 29.17 15.26 -33.94
C GLU A 45 29.34 13.85 -33.37
N LEU A 46 30.36 13.68 -32.53
CA LEU A 46 30.64 12.42 -31.85
C LEU A 46 29.92 12.42 -30.50
N LYS A 47 29.11 11.38 -30.26
CA LYS A 47 28.44 11.15 -28.98
C LYS A 47 29.12 10.02 -28.22
N SER A 48 29.09 10.10 -26.89
CA SER A 48 29.73 9.20 -25.91
C SER A 48 31.22 9.48 -25.64
N THR A 49 31.61 9.27 -24.39
CA THR A 49 33.00 9.41 -23.91
C THR A 49 33.97 8.52 -24.69
N ALA A 50 33.56 7.29 -24.99
CA ALA A 50 34.38 6.31 -25.70
C ALA A 50 34.71 6.74 -27.14
N ASN A 51 33.72 7.24 -27.88
CA ASN A 51 33.93 7.68 -29.27
C ASN A 51 34.80 8.92 -29.35
N ILE A 52 34.61 9.85 -28.40
CA ILE A 52 35.42 11.06 -28.29
C ILE A 52 36.87 10.70 -27.93
N ALA A 53 37.08 9.81 -26.97
CA ALA A 53 38.42 9.35 -26.59
C ALA A 53 39.15 8.70 -27.77
N ARG A 54 38.49 7.81 -28.53
CA ARG A 54 39.06 7.21 -29.75
C ARG A 54 39.41 8.25 -30.80
N TYR A 55 38.53 9.21 -31.04
CA TYR A 55 38.78 10.27 -32.00
C TYR A 55 40.00 11.12 -31.62
N LEU A 56 40.07 11.60 -30.37
CA LEU A 56 41.20 12.41 -29.89
C LEU A 56 42.52 11.64 -29.96
N THR A 57 42.49 10.36 -29.58
CA THR A 57 43.66 9.48 -29.62
C THR A 57 44.22 9.35 -31.03
N ARG A 58 43.35 9.15 -32.03
CA ARG A 58 43.76 8.99 -33.44
C ARG A 58 44.12 10.32 -34.10
N ALA A 59 43.31 11.36 -33.91
CA ALA A 59 43.49 12.66 -34.54
C ALA A 59 44.81 13.34 -34.12
N TYR A 60 45.25 13.11 -32.89
CA TYR A 60 46.48 13.68 -32.33
C TYR A 60 47.60 12.66 -32.14
N ASN A 61 47.46 11.45 -32.71
CA ASN A 61 48.46 10.39 -32.67
C ASN A 61 48.98 10.07 -31.25
N LEU A 62 48.07 10.06 -30.26
CA LEU A 62 48.41 9.83 -28.85
C LEU A 62 48.71 8.36 -28.53
N LEU A 63 48.20 7.45 -29.37
CA LEU A 63 48.49 6.03 -29.34
C LEU A 63 48.43 5.48 -30.76
N ASP A 64 49.56 5.00 -31.26
CA ASP A 64 49.65 4.33 -32.56
C ASP A 64 49.29 2.85 -32.39
N GLU A 65 48.02 2.53 -32.62
CA GLU A 65 47.45 1.18 -32.51
C GLU A 65 48.03 0.19 -33.54
N GLN A 66 48.68 0.67 -34.61
CA GLN A 66 49.22 -0.17 -35.68
C GLN A 66 50.64 -0.69 -35.39
N LYS A 67 51.32 -0.15 -34.38
CA LYS A 67 52.62 -0.66 -33.93
C LYS A 67 52.42 -1.88 -33.04
N ASP A 68 53.07 -2.99 -33.38
CA ASP A 68 53.04 -4.22 -32.59
C ASP A 68 53.42 -4.00 -31.12
N ALA A 69 54.36 -3.10 -30.85
CA ALA A 69 54.77 -2.72 -29.49
C ALA A 69 53.63 -2.10 -28.64
N ASN A 70 52.60 -1.55 -29.28
CA ASN A 70 51.47 -0.86 -28.63
C ASN A 70 50.19 -1.69 -28.55
N GLN A 71 50.13 -2.90 -29.13
CA GLN A 71 48.91 -3.71 -29.16
C GLN A 71 48.36 -4.00 -27.74
N ARG A 72 49.26 -4.22 -26.78
CA ARG A 72 48.87 -4.38 -25.36
C ARG A 72 48.20 -3.12 -24.82
N LEU A 73 48.74 -1.94 -25.12
CA LEU A 73 48.17 -0.67 -24.67
C LEU A 73 46.84 -0.36 -25.36
N ALA A 74 46.71 -0.69 -26.64
CA ALA A 74 45.46 -0.57 -27.39
C ALA A 74 44.36 -1.44 -26.77
N HIS A 75 44.68 -2.68 -26.37
CA HIS A 75 43.73 -3.54 -25.67
C HIS A 75 43.29 -2.96 -24.31
N ILE A 76 44.23 -2.42 -23.53
CA ILE A 76 43.91 -1.79 -22.24
C ILE A 76 43.08 -0.52 -22.45
N PHE A 77 43.37 0.23 -23.51
CA PHE A 77 42.56 1.39 -23.90
C PHE A 77 41.12 1.00 -24.24
N ASP A 78 40.92 -0.09 -24.98
CA ASP A 78 39.58 -0.63 -25.26
C ASP A 78 38.85 -1.07 -23.98
N LEU A 79 39.54 -1.71 -23.03
CA LEU A 79 38.96 -2.04 -21.72
C LEU A 79 38.55 -0.77 -20.94
N ALA A 80 39.35 0.29 -21.05
CA ALA A 80 39.13 1.56 -20.37
C ALA A 80 37.91 2.28 -20.94
N ILE A 81 37.79 2.39 -22.26
CA ILE A 81 36.65 3.07 -22.90
C ILE A 81 35.36 2.25 -22.93
N THR A 82 35.43 0.93 -22.66
CA THR A 82 34.24 0.06 -22.46
C THR A 82 33.87 -0.10 -20.98
N GLU A 83 34.50 0.67 -20.09
CA GLU A 83 34.19 0.77 -18.66
C GLU A 83 34.26 -0.55 -17.88
N ASN A 84 35.11 -1.49 -18.32
CA ASN A 84 35.32 -2.76 -17.62
C ASN A 84 36.26 -2.61 -16.41
N ALA A 85 35.73 -2.03 -15.32
CA ALA A 85 36.51 -1.67 -14.14
C ALA A 85 37.22 -2.85 -13.47
N GLY A 86 36.61 -4.04 -13.42
CA GLY A 86 37.21 -5.24 -12.83
C GLY A 86 38.42 -5.77 -13.61
N ALA A 87 38.32 -5.79 -14.94
CA ALA A 87 39.45 -6.17 -15.80
C ALA A 87 40.59 -5.13 -15.70
N LEU A 88 40.25 -3.84 -15.67
CA LEU A 88 41.23 -2.76 -15.51
C LEU A 88 41.97 -2.83 -14.17
N ALA A 89 41.26 -3.12 -13.07
CA ALA A 89 41.89 -3.27 -11.76
C ALA A 89 42.92 -4.42 -11.78
N SER A 90 42.57 -5.54 -12.40
CA SER A 90 43.48 -6.69 -12.56
C SER A 90 44.72 -6.34 -13.40
N VAL A 91 44.55 -5.58 -14.48
CA VAL A 91 45.66 -5.10 -15.32
C VAL A 91 46.57 -4.15 -14.54
N VAL A 92 45.99 -3.26 -13.73
CA VAL A 92 46.71 -2.28 -12.90
C VAL A 92 47.48 -2.97 -11.78
N GLU A 93 46.97 -4.05 -11.21
CA GLU A 93 47.68 -4.87 -10.21
C GLU A 93 48.85 -5.63 -10.83
N ALA A 94 48.72 -6.11 -12.07
CA ALA A 94 49.74 -6.88 -12.77
C ALA A 94 50.84 -6.04 -13.44
N LYS A 95 50.77 -4.70 -13.40
CA LYS A 95 51.77 -3.83 -14.04
C LYS A 95 53.11 -3.89 -13.29
N LYS A 96 54.22 -3.80 -14.04
CA LYS A 96 55.59 -3.81 -13.50
C LYS A 96 56.26 -2.44 -13.48
N THR A 97 55.56 -1.43 -13.98
CA THR A 97 56.00 -0.05 -14.19
C THR A 97 55.11 0.91 -13.39
N ALA A 98 55.51 2.18 -13.28
CA ALA A 98 54.72 3.18 -12.56
C ALA A 98 53.28 3.32 -13.12
N PHE A 99 53.15 3.31 -14.45
CA PHE A 99 51.91 3.48 -15.21
C PHE A 99 51.70 2.36 -16.22
N LEU A 100 50.53 2.30 -16.87
CA LEU A 100 50.15 1.26 -17.82
C LEU A 100 51.05 1.25 -19.07
N SER A 101 51.49 2.43 -19.52
CA SER A 101 52.41 2.62 -20.65
C SER A 101 53.90 2.56 -20.30
N GLY A 102 54.27 2.54 -19.02
CA GLY A 102 55.66 2.59 -18.58
C GLY A 102 55.88 3.59 -17.45
N GLU A 103 56.97 4.35 -17.50
CA GLU A 103 57.34 5.35 -16.48
C GLU A 103 56.62 6.70 -16.66
N GLN A 104 55.99 6.92 -17.82
CA GLN A 104 55.24 8.13 -18.12
C GLN A 104 53.77 7.79 -18.35
N LEU A 105 52.91 8.73 -17.97
CA LEU A 105 51.47 8.68 -18.21
C LEU A 105 51.16 8.78 -19.71
N SER A 106 50.17 8.01 -20.14
CA SER A 106 49.60 8.05 -21.48
C SER A 106 48.10 8.33 -21.45
N VAL A 107 47.53 8.48 -22.64
CA VAL A 107 46.07 8.56 -22.85
C VAL A 107 45.31 7.40 -22.18
N VAL A 108 45.93 6.21 -22.13
CA VAL A 108 45.34 5.00 -21.53
C VAL A 108 45.19 5.16 -20.02
N ASP A 109 46.20 5.76 -19.38
CA ASP A 109 46.20 5.97 -17.94
C ASP A 109 45.12 6.96 -17.49
N TYR A 110 44.83 7.99 -18.29
CA TYR A 110 43.81 8.99 -17.97
C TYR A 110 42.39 8.43 -18.02
N ILE A 111 42.05 7.62 -19.03
CA ILE A 111 40.73 6.97 -19.09
C ILE A 111 40.63 5.90 -18.00
N ALA A 112 41.65 5.06 -17.83
CA ALA A 112 41.66 4.02 -16.81
C ALA A 112 41.53 4.61 -15.40
N TRP A 113 42.23 5.72 -15.11
CA TRP A 113 42.10 6.46 -13.86
C TRP A 113 40.66 6.89 -13.59
N PHE A 114 39.99 7.47 -14.58
CA PHE A 114 38.62 7.93 -14.43
C PHE A 114 37.65 6.80 -14.09
N VAL A 115 37.73 5.68 -14.82
CA VAL A 115 36.89 4.49 -14.60
C VAL A 115 37.16 3.87 -13.22
N LEU A 116 38.43 3.71 -12.85
CA LEU A 116 38.81 3.11 -11.55
C LEU A 116 38.42 4.02 -10.38
N LYS A 117 38.53 5.34 -10.54
CA LYS A 117 38.10 6.34 -9.54
C LYS A 117 36.59 6.28 -9.31
N GLN A 118 35.77 6.21 -10.37
CA GLN A 118 34.31 6.11 -10.23
C GLN A 118 33.88 4.83 -9.51
N ASN A 119 34.63 3.75 -9.70
CA ASN A 119 34.32 2.44 -9.11
C ASN A 119 35.02 2.16 -7.77
N ASN A 120 35.77 3.12 -7.21
CA ASN A 120 36.55 2.98 -5.98
C ASN A 120 37.55 1.79 -5.99
N LEU A 121 38.18 1.54 -7.14
CA LEU A 121 39.15 0.45 -7.32
C LEU A 121 40.59 0.98 -7.49
N ALA A 122 41.59 0.15 -7.15
CA ALA A 122 43.01 0.44 -7.34
C ALA A 122 43.49 1.80 -6.76
N ALA A 123 43.11 2.10 -5.51
CA ALA A 123 43.29 3.41 -4.86
C ALA A 123 44.72 4.00 -4.96
N ASN A 124 45.77 3.17 -4.82
CA ASN A 124 47.15 3.63 -4.93
C ASN A 124 47.49 4.12 -6.35
N TYR A 125 47.03 3.40 -7.37
CA TYR A 125 47.22 3.79 -8.76
C TYR A 125 46.41 5.04 -9.09
N VAL A 126 45.16 5.10 -8.63
CA VAL A 126 44.31 6.29 -8.79
C VAL A 126 45.00 7.53 -8.23
N LYS A 127 45.51 7.44 -6.99
CA LYS A 127 46.24 8.54 -6.33
C LYS A 127 47.49 8.97 -7.09
N SER A 128 48.24 8.03 -7.66
CA SER A 128 49.44 8.32 -8.46
C SER A 128 49.10 9.07 -9.75
N VAL A 129 48.10 8.62 -10.52
CA VAL A 129 47.68 9.30 -11.75
C VAL A 129 47.08 10.67 -11.45
N GLU A 130 46.29 10.77 -10.37
CA GLU A 130 45.63 12.00 -9.94
C GLU A 130 46.61 13.09 -9.54
N SER A 131 47.81 12.74 -9.07
CA SER A 131 48.87 13.71 -8.72
C SER A 131 49.50 14.42 -9.92
N SER A 132 49.19 14.00 -11.16
CA SER A 132 49.76 14.60 -12.37
C SER A 132 49.17 15.97 -12.70
N ALA A 133 49.98 16.83 -13.32
CA ALA A 133 49.58 18.20 -13.69
C ALA A 133 48.35 18.21 -14.62
N ALA A 134 48.30 17.31 -15.62
CA ALA A 134 47.18 17.22 -16.56
C ALA A 134 45.85 16.86 -15.86
N VAL A 135 45.89 15.97 -14.87
CA VAL A 135 44.70 15.57 -14.10
C VAL A 135 44.29 16.66 -13.12
N GLN A 136 45.23 17.29 -12.42
CA GLN A 136 44.92 18.43 -11.54
C GLN A 136 44.32 19.59 -12.32
N GLU A 137 44.84 19.87 -13.52
CA GLU A 137 44.28 20.89 -14.41
C GLU A 137 42.92 20.48 -14.96
N ALA A 138 42.69 19.18 -15.22
CA ALA A 138 41.37 18.67 -15.62
C ALA A 138 40.33 18.81 -14.51
N ILE A 139 40.70 18.52 -13.26
CA ILE A 139 39.85 18.71 -12.07
C ILE A 139 39.55 20.20 -11.89
N LYS A 140 40.55 21.07 -12.05
CA LYS A 140 40.37 22.52 -11.98
C LYS A 140 39.46 23.04 -13.10
N ALA A 141 39.70 22.65 -14.35
CA ALA A 141 38.87 23.03 -15.49
C ALA A 141 37.42 22.54 -15.34
N ALA A 142 37.23 21.34 -14.78
CA ALA A 142 35.90 20.83 -14.44
C ALA A 142 35.18 21.69 -13.39
N SER A 143 35.91 22.21 -12.39
CA SER A 143 35.35 23.12 -11.37
C SER A 143 35.04 24.53 -11.87
N GLU A 144 35.68 24.95 -12.96
CA GLU A 144 35.52 26.29 -13.58
C GLU A 144 34.49 26.30 -14.72
N LEU A 145 34.04 25.13 -15.19
CA LEU A 145 32.95 25.05 -16.17
C LEU A 145 31.68 25.67 -15.56
N PRO A 146 30.97 26.55 -16.31
CA PRO A 146 29.71 27.07 -15.84
C PRO A 146 28.80 25.89 -15.51
N SER A 147 28.41 25.74 -14.24
CA SER A 147 27.29 24.89 -13.91
C SER A 147 26.14 25.44 -14.75
N SER A 148 25.67 24.69 -15.74
CA SER A 148 24.46 25.06 -16.46
C SER A 148 23.43 25.33 -15.38
N SER A 149 23.01 26.58 -15.25
CA SER A 149 21.97 27.00 -14.33
C SER A 149 20.63 26.47 -14.83
N SER A 150 20.45 25.15 -14.82
CA SER A 150 19.28 24.62 -14.14
C SER A 150 19.62 24.77 -12.67
N ALA A 151 18.77 25.44 -11.89
CA ALA A 151 18.88 25.38 -10.44
C ALA A 151 19.16 23.92 -10.05
N ALA A 152 20.35 23.69 -9.52
CA ALA A 152 20.69 22.45 -8.87
C ALA A 152 19.71 22.34 -7.71
N VAL A 153 18.66 21.55 -7.88
CA VAL A 153 17.97 20.99 -6.73
C VAL A 153 18.76 19.72 -6.40
N ASP A 154 19.96 19.90 -5.84
CA ASP A 154 20.89 18.81 -5.48
C ASP A 154 20.36 17.93 -4.33
N SER A 155 19.17 18.23 -3.83
CA SER A 155 18.39 17.32 -2.99
C SER A 155 16.92 17.63 -3.18
N ILE A 156 16.09 16.60 -3.42
CA ILE A 156 14.63 16.74 -3.33
C ILE A 156 14.32 17.37 -1.97
N PRO A 157 13.69 18.55 -1.92
CA PRO A 157 13.47 19.24 -0.66
C PRO A 157 12.48 18.44 0.20
N THR A 158 12.59 18.56 1.51
CA THR A 158 11.64 17.96 2.45
C THR A 158 10.58 18.99 2.84
N VAL A 159 9.31 18.58 2.83
CA VAL A 159 8.21 19.38 3.38
C VAL A 159 7.78 18.73 4.70
N PRO A 160 8.21 19.25 5.86
CA PRO A 160 7.91 18.61 7.15
C PRO A 160 6.42 18.73 7.49
N GLY A 161 5.91 17.75 8.26
CA GLY A 161 4.56 17.79 8.84
C GLY A 161 3.41 17.42 7.90
N VAL A 162 3.67 17.11 6.62
CA VAL A 162 2.63 16.68 5.66
C VAL A 162 2.67 15.19 5.30
N GLY A 163 3.56 14.42 5.92
CA GLY A 163 3.71 12.98 5.64
C GLY A 163 4.32 12.69 4.26
N SER A 164 4.99 13.67 3.65
CA SER A 164 5.77 13.51 2.42
C SER A 164 7.00 12.66 2.70
N ASP A 165 7.19 11.59 1.91
CA ASP A 165 8.38 10.75 1.97
C ASP A 165 8.78 10.30 0.56
N PRO A 166 9.67 11.06 -0.12
CA PRO A 166 10.17 10.70 -1.44
C PRO A 166 10.94 9.37 -1.50
N SER A 167 11.28 8.74 -0.36
CA SER A 167 11.96 7.44 -0.33
C SER A 167 11.00 6.26 -0.45
N THR A 168 9.72 6.46 -0.09
CA THR A 168 8.68 5.42 -0.14
C THR A 168 7.52 5.77 -1.07
N ASN A 169 7.49 7.00 -1.60
CA ASN A 169 6.44 7.47 -2.51
C ASN A 169 7.06 8.26 -3.69
N PRO A 170 6.98 7.74 -4.93
CA PRO A 170 7.64 8.36 -6.07
C PRO A 170 7.06 9.73 -6.43
N LEU A 171 5.79 10.00 -6.10
CA LEU A 171 5.12 11.27 -6.41
C LEU A 171 5.51 12.41 -5.45
N ASP A 172 5.95 12.07 -4.23
CA ASP A 172 6.29 13.06 -3.21
C ASP A 172 7.50 13.91 -3.61
N ALA A 173 8.42 13.37 -4.42
CA ALA A 173 9.52 14.13 -5.00
C ALA A 173 9.03 15.31 -5.85
N PHE A 174 8.10 15.05 -6.76
CA PHE A 174 7.52 16.06 -7.65
C PHE A 174 6.71 17.08 -6.85
N ARG A 175 5.90 16.62 -5.88
CA ARG A 175 5.10 17.49 -5.02
C ARG A 175 5.96 18.41 -4.16
N ASN A 176 7.06 17.92 -3.60
CA ASN A 176 7.94 18.74 -2.77
C ASN A 176 8.59 19.87 -3.57
N LEU A 177 9.06 19.57 -4.79
CA LEU A 177 9.64 20.56 -5.70
C LEU A 177 8.62 21.66 -6.05
N ILE A 178 7.40 21.25 -6.42
CA ILE A 178 6.31 22.20 -6.71
C ILE A 178 5.96 23.02 -5.46
N ALA A 179 5.78 22.35 -4.32
CA ALA A 179 5.33 22.98 -3.09
C ALA A 179 6.30 24.07 -2.60
N VAL A 180 7.59 23.79 -2.57
CA VAL A 180 8.62 24.75 -2.11
C VAL A 180 8.68 25.97 -3.02
N GLN A 181 8.66 25.77 -4.34
CA GLN A 181 8.79 26.88 -5.28
C GLN A 181 7.52 27.76 -5.31
N ILE A 182 6.34 27.15 -5.35
CA ILE A 182 5.08 27.89 -5.28
C ILE A 182 4.90 28.60 -3.94
N ALA A 183 5.33 27.98 -2.84
CA ALA A 183 5.33 28.62 -1.52
C ALA A 183 6.22 29.87 -1.49
N SER A 184 7.39 29.82 -2.14
CA SER A 184 8.27 30.99 -2.28
C SER A 184 7.64 32.10 -3.11
N LEU A 185 6.92 31.78 -4.19
CA LEU A 185 6.24 32.78 -5.02
C LEU A 185 5.06 33.44 -4.30
N GLY A 186 4.34 32.67 -3.47
CA GLY A 186 3.16 33.13 -2.75
C GLY A 186 3.41 33.65 -1.33
N ASN A 187 4.65 33.59 -0.84
CA ASN A 187 4.98 33.79 0.57
C ASN A 187 4.06 32.96 1.51
N LEU A 188 3.95 31.66 1.21
CA LEU A 188 3.14 30.68 1.92
C LEU A 188 4.01 29.64 2.64
N GLU A 189 3.40 28.88 3.55
CA GLU A 189 4.03 27.68 4.11
C GLU A 189 4.04 26.53 3.08
N PRO A 190 5.19 25.88 2.80
CA PRO A 190 5.29 24.78 1.84
C PRO A 190 4.32 23.62 2.13
N GLY A 191 4.08 23.31 3.41
CA GLY A 191 3.14 22.27 3.80
C GLY A 191 1.70 22.56 3.37
N PHE A 192 1.30 23.83 3.41
CA PHE A 192 -0.03 24.25 2.97
C PHE A 192 -0.19 24.13 1.44
N VAL A 193 0.85 24.48 0.70
CA VAL A 193 0.87 24.31 -0.77
C VAL A 193 0.86 22.84 -1.15
N TYR A 194 1.66 22.00 -0.47
CA TYR A 194 1.72 20.55 -0.71
C TYR A 194 0.33 19.91 -0.65
N GLN A 195 -0.47 20.24 0.37
CA GLN A 195 -1.84 19.74 0.52
C GLN A 195 -2.82 20.24 -0.55
N ALA A 196 -2.47 21.29 -1.29
CA ALA A 196 -3.29 21.83 -2.37
C ALA A 196 -2.97 21.22 -3.74
N ILE A 197 -1.89 20.42 -3.86
CA ILE A 197 -1.50 19.72 -5.08
C ILE A 197 -2.39 18.48 -5.25
N ASP A 198 -3.08 18.40 -6.39
CA ASP A 198 -3.97 17.29 -6.75
C ASP A 198 -3.66 16.77 -8.16
N LEU A 199 -4.21 15.60 -8.49
CA LEU A 199 -4.27 15.12 -9.86
C LEU A 199 -5.33 15.91 -10.65
N PRO A 200 -5.03 16.39 -11.87
CA PRO A 200 -6.01 17.07 -12.69
C PRO A 200 -7.09 16.09 -13.19
N ARG A 201 -8.28 16.61 -13.53
CA ARG A 201 -9.39 15.79 -14.06
C ARG A 201 -9.11 15.20 -15.45
N SER A 202 -8.20 15.82 -16.20
CA SER A 202 -7.81 15.41 -17.55
C SER A 202 -6.29 15.56 -17.67
N LEU A 203 -5.65 14.58 -18.31
CA LEU A 203 -4.20 14.57 -18.59
C LEU A 203 -3.77 15.68 -19.57
N GLU A 204 -4.71 16.27 -20.31
CA GLU A 204 -4.45 17.47 -21.11
C GLU A 204 -3.98 18.63 -20.23
N ASN A 205 -4.50 18.70 -19.00
CA ASN A 205 -4.19 19.72 -17.99
C ASN A 205 -2.96 19.36 -17.12
N GLY A 206 -2.06 18.51 -17.62
CA GLY A 206 -0.84 18.11 -16.91
C GLY A 206 -0.97 16.85 -16.08
N ASP A 207 0.05 16.57 -15.28
CA ASP A 207 0.14 15.39 -14.40
C ASP A 207 -0.16 15.74 -12.93
N LEU A 208 0.11 16.99 -12.52
CA LEU A 208 -0.25 17.56 -11.22
C LEU A 208 -0.84 18.96 -11.41
N ALA A 209 -1.70 19.40 -10.50
CA ALA A 209 -2.30 20.73 -10.56
C ALA A 209 -2.54 21.34 -9.18
N ILE A 210 -2.58 22.67 -9.12
CA ILE A 210 -3.01 23.45 -7.96
C ILE A 210 -4.15 24.37 -8.38
N ALA A 211 -5.28 24.27 -7.69
CA ALA A 211 -6.34 25.28 -7.78
C ALA A 211 -5.99 26.45 -6.85
N LEU A 212 -5.55 27.59 -7.40
CA LEU A 212 -5.11 28.74 -6.60
C LEU A 212 -6.13 29.27 -5.57
N PRO A 213 -7.47 29.18 -5.78
CA PRO A 213 -8.43 29.54 -4.74
C PRO A 213 -8.25 28.77 -3.42
N ARG A 214 -7.68 27.56 -3.45
CA ARG A 214 -7.39 26.78 -2.23
C ARG A 214 -6.29 27.40 -1.38
N LEU A 215 -5.39 28.18 -2.00
CA LEU A 215 -4.30 28.86 -1.32
C LEU A 215 -4.74 30.17 -0.64
N ARG A 216 -6.01 30.59 -0.79
CA ARG A 216 -6.59 31.78 -0.12
C ARG A 216 -5.78 33.07 -0.33
N LEU A 217 -5.19 33.22 -1.51
CA LEU A 217 -4.40 34.39 -1.90
C LEU A 217 -5.29 35.61 -2.12
N LYS A 218 -4.76 36.80 -1.84
CA LYS A 218 -5.42 38.08 -2.20
C LYS A 218 -5.19 38.37 -3.68
N GLY A 219 -6.23 38.84 -4.38
CA GLY A 219 -6.15 39.20 -5.80
C GLY A 219 -6.94 38.26 -6.70
N ASN A 220 -6.78 38.41 -8.02
CA ASN A 220 -7.46 37.56 -9.01
C ASN A 220 -6.67 36.25 -9.21
N PRO A 221 -7.20 35.08 -8.83
CA PRO A 221 -6.49 33.81 -8.93
C PRO A 221 -6.05 33.46 -10.36
N ALA A 222 -6.80 33.85 -11.40
CA ALA A 222 -6.41 33.56 -12.78
C ALA A 222 -5.20 34.39 -13.24
N ALA A 223 -5.10 35.64 -12.78
CA ALA A 223 -3.95 36.49 -13.07
C ALA A 223 -2.69 35.95 -12.35
N ILE A 224 -2.83 35.57 -11.07
CA ILE A 224 -1.75 34.99 -10.28
C ILE A 224 -1.27 33.66 -10.89
N ALA A 225 -2.19 32.80 -11.35
CA ALA A 225 -1.82 31.54 -11.99
C ALA A 225 -0.99 31.77 -13.25
N LYS A 226 -1.36 32.76 -14.07
CA LYS A 226 -0.59 33.11 -15.26
C LYS A 226 0.81 33.62 -14.91
N GLU A 227 0.89 34.57 -13.98
CA GLU A 227 2.17 35.13 -13.50
C GLU A 227 3.09 34.05 -12.93
N TRP A 228 2.56 33.17 -12.09
CA TRP A 228 3.33 32.09 -11.47
C TRP A 228 3.75 31.03 -12.48
N ALA A 229 2.93 30.71 -13.49
CA ALA A 229 3.34 29.80 -14.56
C ALA A 229 4.52 30.35 -15.38
N GLU A 230 4.52 31.66 -15.65
CA GLU A 230 5.62 32.35 -16.37
C GLU A 230 6.89 32.47 -15.51
N THR A 231 6.73 32.58 -14.18
CA THR A 231 7.85 32.76 -13.23
C THR A 231 8.43 31.43 -12.73
N PHE A 232 7.67 30.33 -12.80
CA PHE A 232 8.11 29.03 -12.32
C PHE A 232 9.33 28.53 -13.10
N VAL A 233 10.40 28.21 -12.38
CA VAL A 233 11.64 27.68 -12.98
C VAL A 233 11.52 26.17 -13.06
N THR A 234 11.41 25.64 -14.28
CA THR A 234 11.39 24.20 -14.56
C THR A 234 12.72 23.53 -14.22
N ASN A 235 12.68 22.21 -14.06
CA ASN A 235 13.85 21.39 -13.75
C ASN A 235 13.69 19.99 -14.38
N ASP A 236 14.58 19.07 -14.03
CA ASP A 236 14.54 17.72 -14.60
C ASP A 236 13.29 16.93 -14.23
N TYR A 237 12.64 17.25 -13.10
CA TYR A 237 11.41 16.60 -12.64
C TYR A 237 10.16 17.28 -13.20
N ILE A 238 10.11 18.61 -13.22
CA ILE A 238 8.97 19.41 -13.70
C ILE A 238 9.35 20.04 -15.04
N THR A 239 8.83 19.48 -16.13
CA THR A 239 9.25 19.84 -17.49
C THR A 239 8.51 21.04 -18.06
N GLU A 240 7.28 21.27 -17.61
CA GLU A 240 6.43 22.37 -18.09
C GLU A 240 5.48 22.81 -16.98
N VAL A 241 5.20 24.11 -16.91
CA VAL A 241 4.12 24.68 -16.09
C VAL A 241 3.26 25.56 -16.98
N SER A 242 1.95 25.41 -16.86
CA SER A 242 0.98 26.22 -17.59
C SER A 242 -0.17 26.64 -16.67
N SER A 243 -0.92 27.65 -17.09
CA SER A 243 -2.11 28.12 -16.37
C SER A 243 -3.36 27.93 -17.21
N THR A 244 -4.46 27.50 -16.60
CA THR A 244 -5.79 27.47 -17.24
C THR A 244 -6.82 28.04 -16.28
N GLY A 245 -7.26 29.27 -16.52
CA GLY A 245 -8.09 30.00 -15.56
C GLY A 245 -7.40 30.10 -14.19
N PRO A 246 -8.05 29.72 -13.07
CA PRO A 246 -7.46 29.79 -11.73
C PRO A 246 -6.56 28.59 -11.35
N PHE A 247 -6.19 27.75 -12.32
CA PHE A 247 -5.39 26.54 -12.09
C PHE A 247 -3.96 26.72 -12.60
N LEU A 248 -3.00 26.23 -11.82
CA LEU A 248 -1.63 25.95 -12.23
C LEU A 248 -1.51 24.46 -12.52
N ASN A 249 -1.01 24.13 -13.70
CA ASN A 249 -0.87 22.78 -14.22
C ASN A 249 0.61 22.47 -14.43
N PHE A 250 1.06 21.30 -14.00
CA PHE A 250 2.45 20.87 -14.04
C PHE A 250 2.58 19.59 -14.86
N ARG A 251 3.47 19.57 -15.85
CA ARG A 251 3.91 18.33 -16.50
C ARG A 251 5.17 17.82 -15.86
N ILE A 252 5.22 16.51 -15.63
CA ILE A 252 6.36 15.87 -15.01
C ILE A 252 7.18 15.07 -16.01
N ASN A 253 8.45 14.84 -15.67
CA ASN A 253 9.32 13.95 -16.42
C ASN A 253 8.92 12.50 -16.20
N LYS A 254 8.27 11.94 -17.22
CA LYS A 254 7.76 10.56 -17.23
C LYS A 254 8.87 9.53 -17.07
N THR A 255 10.05 9.75 -17.65
CA THR A 255 11.18 8.82 -17.51
C THR A 255 11.67 8.76 -16.07
N ILE A 256 11.70 9.90 -15.36
CA ILE A 256 12.04 9.92 -13.93
C ILE A 256 10.97 9.22 -13.10
N LEU A 257 9.67 9.47 -13.39
CA LEU A 257 8.59 8.78 -12.69
C LEU A 257 8.66 7.25 -12.89
N ILE A 258 8.93 6.80 -14.11
CA ILE A 258 9.06 5.37 -14.42
C ILE A 258 10.22 4.77 -13.62
N LYS A 259 11.40 5.39 -13.69
CA LYS A 259 12.59 4.93 -12.97
C LYS A 259 12.38 4.90 -11.46
N SER A 260 11.86 5.99 -10.87
CA SER A 260 11.64 6.04 -9.42
C SER A 260 10.61 5.02 -8.95
N THR A 261 9.51 4.87 -9.69
CA THR A 261 8.44 3.94 -9.36
C THR A 261 8.92 2.48 -9.45
N LEU A 262 9.53 2.08 -10.58
CA LEU A 262 9.98 0.70 -10.77
C LEU A 262 11.11 0.31 -9.83
N ASN A 263 12.02 1.24 -9.51
CA ASN A 263 13.06 1.00 -8.52
C ASN A 263 12.47 0.81 -7.11
N MET A 264 11.49 1.63 -6.71
CA MET A 264 10.82 1.45 -5.41
C MET A 264 10.03 0.14 -5.34
N VAL A 265 9.30 -0.24 -6.39
CA VAL A 265 8.59 -1.53 -6.41
C VAL A 265 9.59 -2.68 -6.35
N SER A 266 10.74 -2.58 -7.03
CA SER A 266 11.82 -3.58 -6.96
C SER A 266 12.44 -3.67 -5.56
N GLN A 267 12.60 -2.54 -4.88
CA GLN A 267 13.20 -2.48 -3.55
C GLN A 267 12.26 -3.01 -2.46
N PHE A 268 10.98 -2.67 -2.53
CA PHE A 268 10.02 -2.96 -1.46
C PHE A 268 9.13 -4.16 -1.75
N GLU A 269 8.98 -4.57 -3.00
CA GLU A 269 8.18 -5.72 -3.44
C GLU A 269 6.76 -5.72 -2.81
N HIS A 270 6.48 -6.70 -1.94
CA HIS A 270 5.21 -6.84 -1.25
C HIS A 270 4.92 -5.76 -0.19
N HIS A 271 5.92 -4.96 0.15
CA HIS A 271 5.83 -3.78 1.01
C HIS A 271 5.76 -2.46 0.23
N TYR A 272 5.77 -2.48 -1.11
CA TYR A 272 5.57 -1.25 -1.87
C TYR A 272 4.20 -0.64 -1.54
N GLY A 273 4.20 0.63 -1.12
CA GLY A 273 3.03 1.35 -0.61
C GLY A 273 2.97 1.48 0.92
N ASP A 274 3.72 0.64 1.65
CA ASP A 274 3.82 0.74 3.10
C ASP A 274 4.55 2.03 3.53
N ASN A 275 4.25 2.51 4.74
CA ASN A 275 4.91 3.67 5.34
C ASN A 275 4.98 3.55 6.86
N LYS A 276 5.65 4.51 7.50
CA LYS A 276 5.98 4.52 8.92
C LYS A 276 5.24 5.60 9.73
N SER A 277 4.11 6.09 9.23
CA SER A 277 3.34 7.17 9.90
C SER A 277 2.77 6.76 11.27
N GLY A 278 2.65 5.46 11.50
CA GLY A 278 2.19 4.82 12.72
C GLY A 278 3.26 4.31 13.66
N ASP A 279 4.55 4.48 13.36
CA ASP A 279 5.63 3.89 14.15
C ASP A 279 5.50 4.27 15.64
N GLY A 280 5.64 3.25 16.50
CA GLY A 280 5.51 3.38 17.94
C GLY A 280 4.07 3.50 18.47
N LYS A 281 3.05 3.50 17.61
CA LYS A 281 1.65 3.60 18.00
C LYS A 281 0.94 2.25 17.95
N THR A 282 -0.03 2.05 18.85
CA THR A 282 -0.83 0.83 18.92
C THR A 282 -2.30 1.09 18.59
N VAL A 283 -2.90 0.25 17.75
CA VAL A 283 -4.32 0.25 17.42
C VAL A 283 -4.98 -1.08 17.78
N VAL A 284 -6.12 -1.02 18.44
CA VAL A 284 -7.00 -2.18 18.67
C VAL A 284 -8.17 -2.10 17.68
N VAL A 285 -8.41 -3.15 16.89
CA VAL A 285 -9.52 -3.22 15.95
C VAL A 285 -10.46 -4.33 16.41
N GLU A 286 -11.64 -3.95 16.91
CA GLU A 286 -12.71 -4.86 17.28
C GLU A 286 -13.68 -5.03 16.12
N PHE A 287 -13.87 -6.27 15.66
CA PHE A 287 -14.73 -6.56 14.52
C PHE A 287 -15.24 -8.00 14.51
N SER A 288 -16.20 -8.26 13.61
CA SER A 288 -17.00 -9.47 13.52
C SER A 288 -17.95 -9.68 14.69
N SER A 289 -17.39 -9.90 15.90
CA SER A 289 -18.08 -9.97 17.19
C SER A 289 -19.45 -10.70 17.13
N PRO A 290 -19.55 -11.90 16.53
CA PRO A 290 -20.82 -12.59 16.40
C PRO A 290 -21.34 -13.08 17.76
N ASN A 291 -22.63 -13.35 17.81
CA ASN A 291 -23.22 -14.07 18.92
C ASN A 291 -23.09 -15.58 18.69
N ILE A 292 -22.54 -16.29 19.67
CA ILE A 292 -22.22 -17.71 19.56
C ILE A 292 -23.49 -18.58 19.38
N ALA A 293 -24.62 -18.13 19.94
CA ALA A 293 -25.90 -18.83 19.84
C ALA A 293 -26.64 -18.57 18.50
N LYS A 294 -26.01 -17.85 17.56
CA LYS A 294 -26.60 -17.53 16.25
C LYS A 294 -25.66 -17.92 15.11
N PRO A 295 -26.23 -18.29 13.95
CA PRO A 295 -25.44 -18.73 12.83
C PRO A 295 -24.69 -17.56 12.20
N PHE A 296 -23.51 -17.85 11.66
CA PHE A 296 -22.72 -16.86 10.94
C PHE A 296 -23.31 -16.63 9.55
N HIS A 297 -24.20 -15.64 9.42
CA HIS A 297 -24.82 -15.25 8.15
C HIS A 297 -24.08 -14.09 7.46
N ALA A 298 -24.46 -13.76 6.21
CA ALA A 298 -23.84 -12.70 5.41
C ALA A 298 -23.85 -11.29 6.05
N GLY A 299 -24.65 -11.05 7.09
CA GLY A 299 -24.60 -9.80 7.86
C GLY A 299 -23.31 -9.66 8.68
N HIS A 300 -22.79 -10.78 9.21
CA HIS A 300 -21.53 -10.80 9.95
C HIS A 300 -20.32 -10.68 9.01
N LEU A 301 -20.47 -11.07 7.73
CA LEU A 301 -19.41 -10.94 6.73
C LEU A 301 -18.92 -9.49 6.62
N ARG A 302 -19.83 -8.50 6.63
CA ARG A 302 -19.48 -7.08 6.48
C ARG A 302 -18.50 -6.60 7.54
N SER A 303 -18.87 -6.74 8.82
CA SER A 303 -17.98 -6.37 9.93
C SER A 303 -16.64 -7.12 9.83
N THR A 304 -16.70 -8.38 9.44
CA THR A 304 -15.54 -9.27 9.31
C THR A 304 -14.52 -8.77 8.29
N ILE A 305 -14.95 -8.50 7.05
CA ILE A 305 -14.03 -8.11 5.98
C ILE A 305 -13.61 -6.64 6.10
N ILE A 306 -14.49 -5.75 6.59
CA ILE A 306 -14.16 -4.34 6.81
C ILE A 306 -13.15 -4.21 7.94
N GLY A 307 -13.32 -4.94 9.05
CA GLY A 307 -12.36 -4.92 10.15
C GLY A 307 -11.01 -5.49 9.79
N ALA A 308 -10.98 -6.58 9.02
CA ALA A 308 -9.75 -7.13 8.46
C ALA A 308 -9.03 -6.14 7.53
N PHE A 309 -9.78 -5.46 6.66
CA PHE A 309 -9.26 -4.39 5.81
C PHE A 309 -8.66 -3.25 6.63
N ILE A 310 -9.36 -2.75 7.65
CA ILE A 310 -8.86 -1.69 8.53
C ILE A 310 -7.55 -2.12 9.22
N ASN A 311 -7.50 -3.34 9.72
CA ASN A 311 -6.28 -3.91 10.28
C ASN A 311 -5.12 -3.89 9.26
N ASN A 312 -5.36 -4.29 8.02
CA ASN A 312 -4.34 -4.26 6.97
C ASN A 312 -3.88 -2.83 6.64
N VAL A 313 -4.81 -1.87 6.60
CA VAL A 313 -4.49 -0.44 6.41
C VAL A 313 -3.55 0.05 7.51
N TYR A 314 -3.85 -0.25 8.77
CA TYR A 314 -3.00 0.16 9.88
C TYR A 314 -1.62 -0.50 9.86
N LYS A 315 -1.55 -1.81 9.54
CA LYS A 315 -0.27 -2.52 9.37
C LYS A 315 0.59 -1.88 8.27
N ALA A 316 0.01 -1.60 7.11
CA ALA A 316 0.70 -0.95 5.99
C ALA A 316 1.18 0.47 6.33
N ASN A 317 0.54 1.13 7.30
CA ASN A 317 0.96 2.45 7.80
C ASN A 317 1.90 2.37 9.03
N GLY A 318 2.44 1.19 9.36
CA GLY A 318 3.47 1.02 10.39
C GLY A 318 2.95 0.92 11.84
N TRP A 319 1.64 0.79 12.04
CA TRP A 319 1.07 0.66 13.38
C TRP A 319 1.23 -0.75 13.94
N LYS A 320 1.41 -0.86 15.26
CA LYS A 320 1.18 -2.12 15.97
C LYS A 320 -0.31 -2.38 16.06
N THR A 321 -0.79 -3.42 15.40
CA THR A 321 -2.21 -3.79 15.38
C THR A 321 -2.52 -4.90 16.36
N ILE A 322 -3.69 -4.83 17.00
CA ILE A 322 -4.28 -5.91 17.79
C ILE A 322 -5.69 -6.16 17.27
N THR A 323 -5.94 -7.34 16.71
CA THR A 323 -7.28 -7.75 16.26
C THR A 323 -8.04 -8.44 17.38
N MET A 324 -9.24 -7.97 17.65
CA MET A 324 -10.09 -8.50 18.71
C MET A 324 -11.44 -8.93 18.15
N ASN A 325 -11.85 -10.15 18.50
CA ASN A 325 -13.20 -10.63 18.30
C ASN A 325 -13.91 -10.61 19.67
N TYR A 326 -14.92 -9.75 19.84
CA TYR A 326 -15.64 -9.60 21.10
C TYR A 326 -16.97 -10.36 21.03
N LEU A 327 -16.93 -11.63 21.40
CA LEU A 327 -18.05 -12.54 21.20
C LEU A 327 -19.24 -12.17 22.08
N GLY A 328 -20.44 -12.22 21.48
CA GLY A 328 -21.71 -12.21 22.22
C GLY A 328 -21.91 -13.57 22.89
N ASP A 329 -21.18 -13.80 23.98
CA ASP A 329 -21.07 -15.10 24.65
C ASP A 329 -21.73 -15.13 26.04
N TRP A 330 -22.57 -14.15 26.38
CA TRP A 330 -23.19 -14.03 27.69
C TRP A 330 -24.63 -13.53 27.61
N GLY A 331 -25.52 -14.01 28.50
CA GLY A 331 -26.91 -13.57 28.61
C GLY A 331 -27.96 -14.69 28.53
N LYS A 332 -29.25 -14.32 28.63
CA LYS A 332 -30.40 -15.26 28.60
C LYS A 332 -30.38 -16.23 27.42
N GLN A 333 -29.82 -15.83 26.27
CA GLN A 333 -29.73 -16.69 25.09
C GLN A 333 -28.94 -17.98 25.36
N TYR A 334 -27.93 -17.93 26.24
CA TYR A 334 -27.22 -19.13 26.69
C TYR A 334 -28.03 -20.00 27.62
N GLY A 335 -28.79 -19.39 28.54
CA GLY A 335 -29.71 -20.16 29.37
C GLY A 335 -30.73 -20.91 28.52
N LEU A 336 -31.22 -20.28 27.45
CA LEU A 336 -32.13 -20.91 26.50
C LEU A 336 -31.44 -22.04 25.73
N LEU A 337 -30.20 -21.83 25.28
CA LEU A 337 -29.39 -22.85 24.62
C LEU A 337 -29.12 -24.06 25.52
N ALA A 338 -28.82 -23.82 26.81
CA ALA A 338 -28.55 -24.88 27.79
C ALA A 338 -29.80 -25.71 28.09
N VAL A 339 -30.95 -25.04 28.31
CA VAL A 339 -32.25 -25.72 28.48
C VAL A 339 -32.61 -26.50 27.21
N GLY A 340 -32.38 -25.92 26.03
CA GLY A 340 -32.58 -26.59 24.75
C GLY A 340 -31.67 -27.79 24.57
N PHE A 341 -30.39 -27.69 24.93
CA PHE A 341 -29.43 -28.77 24.80
C PHE A 341 -29.75 -29.93 25.75
N ALA A 342 -30.31 -29.65 26.93
CA ALA A 342 -30.80 -30.71 27.82
C ALA A 342 -31.97 -31.50 27.21
N LYS A 343 -32.81 -30.87 26.37
CA LYS A 343 -33.96 -31.51 25.72
C LYS A 343 -33.62 -32.18 24.38
N TYR A 344 -32.79 -31.53 23.57
CA TYR A 344 -32.55 -31.87 22.15
C TYR A 344 -31.07 -32.03 21.79
N GLY A 345 -30.17 -31.81 22.74
CA GLY A 345 -28.74 -31.87 22.51
C GLY A 345 -28.25 -33.29 22.26
N SER A 346 -27.29 -33.42 21.35
CA SER A 346 -26.52 -34.63 21.12
C SER A 346 -25.04 -34.29 21.18
N GLU A 347 -24.30 -35.01 22.00
CA GLU A 347 -22.85 -34.83 22.12
C GLU A 347 -22.09 -35.21 20.85
N GLU A 348 -22.58 -36.24 20.14
CA GLU A 348 -22.00 -36.65 18.85
C GLU A 348 -22.19 -35.55 17.79
N ALA A 349 -23.40 -34.97 17.72
CA ALA A 349 -23.69 -33.89 16.78
C ALA A 349 -22.92 -32.61 17.13
N LEU A 350 -22.79 -32.30 18.43
CA LEU A 350 -22.03 -31.16 18.91
C LEU A 350 -20.54 -31.24 18.53
N LEU A 351 -19.93 -32.43 18.60
CA LEU A 351 -18.53 -32.62 18.21
C LEU A 351 -18.33 -32.57 16.70
N LYS A 352 -19.33 -32.98 15.91
CA LYS A 352 -19.26 -32.98 14.45
C LYS A 352 -19.39 -31.57 13.86
N ASP A 353 -20.38 -30.80 14.32
CA ASP A 353 -20.59 -29.42 13.87
C ASP A 353 -21.23 -28.60 14.99
N PRO A 354 -20.40 -27.99 15.86
CA PRO A 354 -20.89 -27.28 17.04
C PRO A 354 -21.84 -26.14 16.68
N ILE A 355 -21.52 -25.35 15.65
CA ILE A 355 -22.31 -24.16 15.30
C ILE A 355 -23.67 -24.57 14.78
N LYS A 356 -23.72 -25.53 13.85
CA LYS A 356 -24.98 -25.98 13.26
C LYS A 356 -25.86 -26.68 14.29
N HIS A 357 -25.31 -27.60 15.08
CA HIS A 357 -26.09 -28.32 16.09
C HIS A 357 -26.64 -27.38 17.17
N LEU A 358 -25.82 -26.44 17.67
CA LEU A 358 -26.28 -25.44 18.64
C LEU A 358 -27.35 -24.51 18.04
N TYR A 359 -27.26 -24.19 16.75
CA TYR A 359 -28.30 -23.44 16.05
C TYR A 359 -29.61 -24.23 15.95
N ASP A 360 -29.56 -25.50 15.56
CA ASP A 360 -30.75 -26.36 15.44
C ASP A 360 -31.46 -26.49 16.80
N VAL A 361 -30.67 -26.71 17.86
CA VAL A 361 -31.16 -26.71 19.25
C VAL A 361 -31.79 -25.36 19.61
N TYR A 362 -31.12 -24.24 19.27
CA TYR A 362 -31.63 -22.89 19.52
C TYR A 362 -32.96 -22.63 18.82
N VAL A 363 -33.09 -23.00 17.54
CA VAL A 363 -34.33 -22.81 16.77
C VAL A 363 -35.47 -23.63 17.39
N GLN A 364 -35.20 -24.89 17.71
CA GLN A 364 -36.21 -25.78 18.29
C GLN A 364 -36.69 -25.26 19.65
N ILE A 365 -35.78 -24.90 20.56
CA ILE A 365 -36.17 -24.42 21.89
C ILE A 365 -36.88 -23.07 21.85
N ASN A 366 -36.55 -22.18 20.89
CA ASN A 366 -37.29 -20.93 20.73
C ASN A 366 -38.72 -21.19 20.27
N ARG A 367 -38.92 -22.14 19.35
CA ARG A 367 -40.26 -22.54 18.91
C ARG A 367 -41.09 -23.10 20.07
N ASP A 368 -40.47 -23.90 20.93
CA ASP A 368 -41.16 -24.42 22.12
C ASP A 368 -41.47 -23.29 23.11
N ALA A 369 -40.57 -22.32 23.28
CA ALA A 369 -40.78 -21.18 24.18
C ALA A 369 -41.93 -20.26 23.74
N GLU A 370 -42.30 -20.26 22.45
CA GLU A 370 -43.51 -19.59 21.97
C GLU A 370 -44.79 -20.28 22.46
N ALA A 371 -44.76 -21.61 22.62
CA ALA A 371 -45.88 -22.41 23.09
C ALA A 371 -45.89 -22.60 24.62
N GLU A 372 -44.72 -22.63 25.26
CA GLU A 372 -44.51 -22.93 26.67
C GLU A 372 -43.69 -21.81 27.35
N PRO A 373 -44.35 -20.81 27.96
CA PRO A 373 -43.68 -19.65 28.56
C PRO A 373 -42.71 -19.98 29.70
N THR A 374 -42.89 -21.11 30.39
CA THR A 374 -42.01 -21.56 31.50
C THR A 374 -40.57 -21.78 31.04
N ILE A 375 -40.33 -22.10 29.77
CA ILE A 375 -38.98 -22.22 29.19
C ILE A 375 -38.19 -20.90 29.33
N HIS A 376 -38.87 -19.75 29.26
CA HIS A 376 -38.22 -18.46 29.48
C HIS A 376 -37.86 -18.20 30.94
N ASP A 377 -38.54 -18.83 31.89
CA ASP A 377 -38.21 -18.80 33.31
C ASP A 377 -37.01 -19.71 33.59
N ASP A 378 -37.01 -20.92 33.03
CA ASP A 378 -35.88 -21.85 33.14
C ASP A 378 -34.60 -21.26 32.54
N ALA A 379 -34.69 -20.63 31.37
CA ALA A 379 -33.56 -19.95 30.75
C ALA A 379 -33.02 -18.79 31.60
N ARG A 380 -33.90 -18.05 32.29
CA ARG A 380 -33.49 -16.99 33.23
C ARG A 380 -32.85 -17.56 34.48
N ALA A 381 -33.39 -18.65 35.03
CA ALA A 381 -32.84 -19.34 36.18
C ALA A 381 -31.45 -19.92 35.87
N TYR A 382 -31.27 -20.53 34.69
CA TYR A 382 -29.98 -21.04 34.25
C TYR A 382 -28.95 -19.91 34.08
N PHE A 383 -29.34 -18.79 33.46
CA PHE A 383 -28.45 -17.65 33.32
C PHE A 383 -28.04 -17.06 34.69
N LYS A 384 -28.99 -16.97 35.63
CA LYS A 384 -28.68 -16.56 37.00
C LYS A 384 -27.67 -17.49 37.69
N ARG A 385 -27.79 -18.82 37.51
CA ARG A 385 -26.78 -19.78 38.00
C ARG A 385 -25.39 -19.47 37.45
N MET A 386 -25.27 -19.10 36.18
CA MET A 386 -23.98 -18.70 35.59
C MET A 386 -23.43 -17.43 36.25
N GLU A 387 -24.28 -16.43 36.49
CA GLU A 387 -23.87 -15.18 37.17
C GLU A 387 -23.47 -15.42 38.63
N ASP A 388 -24.12 -16.35 39.32
CA ASP A 388 -23.82 -16.76 40.70
C ASP A 388 -22.56 -17.66 40.79
N GLY A 389 -21.94 -18.01 39.66
CA GLY A 389 -20.68 -18.77 39.62
C GLY A 389 -20.82 -20.29 39.70
N ASP A 390 -22.01 -20.84 39.40
CA ASP A 390 -22.28 -22.28 39.38
C ASP A 390 -21.34 -23.01 38.40
N GLN A 391 -20.53 -23.92 38.93
CA GLN A 391 -19.46 -24.59 38.16
C GLN A 391 -20.00 -25.51 37.06
N GLU A 392 -21.17 -26.12 37.25
CA GLU A 392 -21.77 -27.01 36.25
C GLU A 392 -22.33 -26.18 35.08
N ALA A 393 -23.04 -25.10 35.40
CA ALA A 393 -23.58 -24.18 34.38
C ALA A 393 -22.45 -23.52 33.58
N LEU A 394 -21.39 -23.07 34.26
CA LEU A 394 -20.21 -22.48 33.63
C LEU A 394 -19.42 -23.49 32.80
N ALA A 395 -19.35 -24.77 33.21
CA ALA A 395 -18.66 -25.81 32.44
C ALA A 395 -19.33 -26.05 31.09
N LEU A 396 -20.67 -26.14 31.05
CA LEU A 396 -21.42 -26.30 29.79
C LEU A 396 -21.26 -25.08 28.88
N TRP A 397 -21.40 -23.88 29.45
CA TRP A 397 -21.17 -22.62 28.73
C TRP A 397 -19.76 -22.57 28.10
N LYS A 398 -18.74 -22.87 28.91
CA LYS A 398 -17.33 -22.85 28.47
C LYS A 398 -17.11 -23.83 27.33
N ARG A 399 -17.70 -25.02 27.41
CA ARG A 399 -17.63 -26.03 26.34
C ARG A 399 -18.22 -25.53 25.03
N PHE A 400 -19.41 -24.93 25.05
CA PHE A 400 -20.01 -24.35 23.85
C PHE A 400 -19.13 -23.24 23.27
N ARG A 401 -18.65 -22.34 24.12
CA ARG A 401 -17.77 -21.25 23.71
C ARG A 401 -16.48 -21.75 23.04
N GLU A 402 -15.80 -22.71 23.65
CA GLU A 402 -14.52 -23.22 23.14
C GLU A 402 -14.69 -23.93 21.79
N LEU A 403 -15.71 -24.78 21.65
CA LEU A 403 -16.02 -25.46 20.39
C LEU A 403 -16.40 -24.47 19.28
N SER A 404 -17.20 -23.46 19.59
CA SER A 404 -17.55 -22.41 18.62
C SER A 404 -16.34 -21.59 18.19
N ILE A 405 -15.41 -21.27 19.10
CA ILE A 405 -14.17 -20.55 18.74
C ILE A 405 -13.32 -21.36 17.77
N VAL A 406 -13.20 -22.68 17.95
CA VAL A 406 -12.47 -23.55 17.02
C VAL A 406 -13.09 -23.46 15.63
N LYS A 407 -14.41 -23.63 15.51
CA LYS A 407 -15.10 -23.56 14.21
C LYS A 407 -15.04 -22.16 13.59
N TYR A 408 -15.11 -21.10 14.39
CA TYR A 408 -14.93 -19.73 13.89
C TYR A 408 -13.54 -19.48 13.33
N ARG A 409 -12.48 -20.05 13.93
CA ARG A 409 -11.11 -19.94 13.40
C ARG A 409 -11.01 -20.50 11.99
N ASP A 410 -11.68 -21.62 11.71
CA ASP A 410 -11.69 -22.20 10.36
C ASP A 410 -12.37 -21.27 9.35
N ILE A 411 -13.54 -20.73 9.70
CA ILE A 411 -14.30 -19.78 8.85
C ILE A 411 -13.49 -18.51 8.59
N TYR A 412 -12.90 -17.92 9.63
CA TYR A 412 -12.05 -16.73 9.49
C TYR A 412 -10.78 -17.03 8.71
N GLY A 413 -10.17 -18.21 8.92
CA GLY A 413 -8.99 -18.68 8.19
C GLY A 413 -9.25 -18.82 6.69
N ARG A 414 -10.41 -19.37 6.30
CA ARG A 414 -10.88 -19.39 4.90
C ARG A 414 -10.99 -17.98 4.32
N LEU A 415 -11.39 -17.00 5.12
CA LEU A 415 -11.43 -15.58 4.74
C LEU A 415 -10.08 -14.84 4.91
N ASN A 416 -8.96 -15.50 5.17
CA ASN A 416 -7.65 -14.85 5.40
C ASN A 416 -7.61 -13.92 6.60
N ILE A 417 -8.31 -14.29 7.66
CA ILE A 417 -8.44 -13.48 8.88
C ILE A 417 -8.00 -14.32 10.07
N ASN A 418 -7.07 -13.74 10.85
CA ASN A 418 -6.63 -14.29 12.12
C ASN A 418 -6.84 -13.23 13.20
N PHE A 419 -7.46 -13.64 14.32
CA PHE A 419 -7.62 -12.79 15.50
C PHE A 419 -6.51 -13.03 16.50
N ASP A 420 -5.94 -11.96 17.05
CA ASP A 420 -4.99 -12.03 18.16
C ASP A 420 -5.70 -12.44 19.45
N ILE A 421 -6.95 -11.99 19.62
CA ILE A 421 -7.72 -12.16 20.86
C ILE A 421 -9.18 -12.51 20.57
N TYR A 422 -9.63 -13.64 21.13
CA TYR A 422 -11.05 -14.00 21.23
C TYR A 422 -11.55 -13.64 22.62
N SER A 423 -12.06 -12.42 22.74
CA SER A 423 -12.70 -11.87 23.94
C SER A 423 -14.20 -12.19 23.94
N GLY A 424 -14.94 -11.69 24.93
CA GLY A 424 -16.39 -11.80 24.96
C GLY A 424 -17.00 -11.04 26.11
N GLU A 425 -18.31 -10.86 26.03
CA GLU A 425 -19.12 -10.23 27.09
C GLU A 425 -18.95 -10.90 28.45
N SER A 426 -18.72 -12.22 28.45
CA SER A 426 -18.46 -13.05 29.62
C SER A 426 -17.17 -12.69 30.37
N GLN A 427 -16.21 -12.06 29.71
CA GLN A 427 -14.89 -11.78 30.28
C GLN A 427 -14.84 -10.46 31.05
N VAL A 428 -15.89 -9.64 30.94
CA VAL A 428 -16.00 -8.35 31.62
C VAL A 428 -16.55 -8.58 33.03
N GLY A 429 -15.70 -9.08 33.93
CA GLY A 429 -16.05 -9.34 35.33
C GLY A 429 -15.96 -8.08 36.19
N ALA A 430 -14.78 -7.85 36.77
CA ALA A 430 -14.52 -6.71 37.67
C ALA A 430 -14.77 -5.34 37.00
N GLY A 431 -14.63 -5.24 35.67
CA GLY A 431 -14.91 -4.03 34.91
C GLY A 431 -16.33 -3.51 35.06
N MET A 432 -17.34 -4.36 35.25
CA MET A 432 -18.74 -3.92 35.40
C MET A 432 -18.99 -3.22 36.74
N GLN A 433 -18.53 -3.82 37.84
CA GLN A 433 -18.61 -3.19 39.17
C GLN A 433 -17.81 -1.89 39.21
N ARG A 434 -16.62 -1.90 38.60
CA ARG A 434 -15.77 -0.71 38.50
C ARG A 434 -16.43 0.39 37.66
N ALA A 435 -17.05 0.05 36.54
CA ALA A 435 -17.78 0.99 35.70
C ALA A 435 -18.93 1.65 36.46
N MET A 436 -19.74 0.88 37.19
CA MET A 436 -20.83 1.43 38.02
C MET A 436 -20.28 2.38 39.10
N GLN A 437 -19.22 1.99 39.80
CA GLN A 437 -18.60 2.86 40.80
C GLN A 437 -18.11 4.18 40.18
N MET A 438 -17.42 4.11 39.05
CA MET A 438 -16.90 5.30 38.37
C MET A 438 -18.03 6.21 37.86
N LEU A 439 -19.13 5.63 37.37
CA LEU A 439 -20.31 6.40 36.97
C LEU A 439 -20.93 7.18 38.14
N HIS A 440 -20.99 6.56 39.33
CA HIS A 440 -21.43 7.23 40.56
C HIS A 440 -20.45 8.33 40.99
N ASP A 441 -19.15 8.04 41.00
CA ASP A 441 -18.10 9.00 41.39
C ASP A 441 -18.09 10.24 40.48
N CYS A 442 -18.43 10.07 39.20
CA CYS A 442 -18.56 11.17 38.24
C CYS A 442 -19.94 11.87 38.27
N ASN A 443 -20.85 11.50 39.18
CA ASN A 443 -22.21 12.03 39.27
C ASN A 443 -23.01 11.95 37.95
N LEU A 444 -22.81 10.86 37.18
CA LEU A 444 -23.50 10.65 35.89
C LEU A 444 -24.77 9.80 36.00
N VAL A 445 -24.95 9.12 37.14
CA VAL A 445 -26.08 8.22 37.38
C VAL A 445 -27.28 9.00 37.93
N GLN A 446 -28.43 8.81 37.31
CA GLN A 446 -29.71 9.31 37.80
C GLN A 446 -30.73 8.17 37.91
N GLU A 447 -31.63 8.26 38.88
CA GLU A 447 -32.75 7.33 38.99
C GLU A 447 -33.94 7.85 38.17
N SER A 448 -34.51 6.99 37.34
CA SER A 448 -35.69 7.29 36.54
C SER A 448 -36.62 6.09 36.51
N GLU A 449 -37.83 6.26 37.06
CA GLU A 449 -38.83 5.20 37.20
C GLU A 449 -38.31 3.94 37.92
N GLY A 450 -37.33 4.06 38.82
CA GLY A 450 -36.70 2.93 39.52
C GLY A 450 -35.61 2.21 38.71
N ALA A 451 -35.25 2.69 37.52
CA ALA A 451 -34.07 2.26 36.78
C ALA A 451 -32.95 3.31 36.92
N LEU A 452 -31.69 2.89 36.77
CA LEU A 452 -30.56 3.81 36.71
C LEU A 452 -30.25 4.16 35.26
N ILE A 453 -30.11 5.46 35.00
CA ILE A 453 -29.88 6.02 33.67
C ILE A 453 -28.72 7.02 33.67
N ILE A 454 -28.20 7.28 32.49
CA ILE A 454 -27.32 8.42 32.18
C ILE A 454 -28.10 9.37 31.29
N ASP A 455 -28.28 10.61 31.73
CA ASP A 455 -28.95 11.64 30.95
C ASP A 455 -27.97 12.31 29.98
N LEU A 456 -28.13 12.05 28.69
CA LEU A 456 -27.35 12.62 27.60
C LEU A 456 -28.20 13.51 26.68
N GLU A 457 -29.37 13.99 27.13
CA GLU A 457 -30.25 14.87 26.35
C GLU A 457 -29.54 16.17 25.96
N LYS A 458 -28.69 16.71 26.85
CA LYS A 458 -27.83 17.88 26.57
C LYS A 458 -26.95 17.69 25.33
N TYR A 459 -26.61 16.44 25.01
CA TYR A 459 -25.78 16.06 23.87
C TYR A 459 -26.59 15.54 22.68
N LYS A 460 -27.93 15.62 22.73
CA LYS A 460 -28.87 15.07 21.73
C LYS A 460 -28.76 13.55 21.56
N LEU A 461 -28.43 12.84 22.64
CA LEU A 461 -28.29 11.37 22.66
C LEU A 461 -29.36 10.67 23.51
N GLY A 462 -30.32 11.41 24.07
CA GLY A 462 -31.40 10.88 24.89
C GLY A 462 -30.91 10.33 26.24
N LYS A 463 -31.69 9.44 26.84
CA LYS A 463 -31.38 8.79 28.12
C LYS A 463 -30.93 7.36 27.88
N ALA A 464 -29.78 7.00 28.44
CA ALA A 464 -29.22 5.66 28.31
C ALA A 464 -29.44 4.88 29.61
N VAL A 465 -30.14 3.75 29.55
CA VAL A 465 -30.37 2.91 30.74
C VAL A 465 -29.13 2.06 31.00
N ILE A 466 -28.63 2.09 32.24
CA ILE A 466 -27.44 1.35 32.67
C ILE A 466 -27.76 0.22 33.66
N GLN A 467 -28.87 0.34 34.39
CA GLN A 467 -29.38 -0.72 35.27
C GLN A 467 -30.92 -0.70 35.28
N LYS A 468 -31.53 -1.87 35.20
CA LYS A 468 -33.00 -2.03 35.31
C LYS A 468 -33.46 -1.99 36.77
N LYS A 469 -34.78 -1.90 36.97
CA LYS A 469 -35.42 -1.95 38.30
C LYS A 469 -35.11 -3.21 39.11
N ASP A 470 -34.82 -4.32 38.42
CA ASP A 470 -34.47 -5.61 39.02
C ASP A 470 -32.97 -5.70 39.44
N GLY A 471 -32.21 -4.61 39.29
CA GLY A 471 -30.78 -4.56 39.61
C GLY A 471 -29.87 -5.08 38.49
N THR A 472 -30.42 -5.60 37.39
CA THR A 472 -29.62 -6.16 36.28
C THR A 472 -29.00 -5.03 35.47
N THR A 473 -27.68 -5.08 35.31
CA THR A 473 -26.90 -4.16 34.46
C THR A 473 -27.12 -4.44 32.96
N LEU A 474 -27.00 -3.40 32.14
CA LEU A 474 -27.20 -3.49 30.68
C LEU A 474 -25.88 -3.46 29.88
N TYR A 475 -26.00 -3.68 28.56
CA TYR A 475 -24.89 -3.69 27.60
C TYR A 475 -23.97 -2.47 27.71
N LEU A 476 -24.54 -1.27 27.89
CA LEU A 476 -23.74 -0.05 28.00
C LEU A 476 -22.76 -0.09 29.19
N THR A 477 -23.20 -0.57 30.35
CA THR A 477 -22.34 -0.71 31.54
C THR A 477 -21.21 -1.70 31.29
N ARG A 478 -21.51 -2.80 30.58
CA ARG A 478 -20.51 -3.79 30.19
C ARG A 478 -19.48 -3.20 29.22
N ASP A 479 -19.92 -2.45 28.21
CA ASP A 479 -19.01 -1.84 27.24
C ASP A 479 -18.14 -0.75 27.86
N ILE A 480 -18.62 -0.02 28.87
CA ILE A 480 -17.79 0.92 29.65
C ILE A 480 -16.67 0.14 30.36
N GLY A 481 -17.02 -0.95 31.05
CA GLY A 481 -16.06 -1.83 31.72
C GLY A 481 -15.04 -2.43 30.74
N ALA A 482 -15.52 -2.95 29.61
CA ALA A 482 -14.68 -3.52 28.56
C ALA A 482 -13.72 -2.48 27.97
N ALA A 483 -14.21 -1.27 27.65
CA ALA A 483 -13.38 -0.19 27.13
C ALA A 483 -12.26 0.19 28.11
N TRP A 484 -12.59 0.27 29.41
CA TRP A 484 -11.60 0.52 30.46
C TRP A 484 -10.55 -0.60 30.56
N GLU A 485 -10.98 -1.87 30.64
CA GLU A 485 -10.06 -3.02 30.73
C GLU A 485 -9.13 -3.10 29.50
N ARG A 486 -9.67 -2.82 28.30
CA ARG A 486 -8.89 -2.78 27.05
C ARG A 486 -7.84 -1.67 27.10
N TYR A 487 -8.19 -0.49 27.59
CA TYR A 487 -7.22 0.60 27.71
C TYR A 487 -6.15 0.27 28.75
N GLU A 488 -6.52 -0.27 29.91
CA GLU A 488 -5.56 -0.67 30.93
C GLU A 488 -4.58 -1.73 30.44
N ARG A 489 -5.07 -2.69 29.64
CA ARG A 489 -4.26 -3.77 29.10
C ARG A 489 -3.33 -3.35 27.96
N PHE A 490 -3.81 -2.52 27.02
CA PHE A 490 -3.09 -2.23 25.78
C PHE A 490 -2.51 -0.83 25.69
N LYS A 491 -3.00 0.11 26.51
CA LYS A 491 -2.63 1.53 26.48
C LYS A 491 -2.61 2.08 25.05
N PHE A 492 -3.66 1.77 24.29
CA PHE A 492 -3.74 2.02 22.86
C PHE A 492 -3.72 3.51 22.50
N ASP A 493 -3.24 3.82 21.30
CA ASP A 493 -3.30 5.14 20.68
C ASP A 493 -4.56 5.35 19.86
N LYS A 494 -5.16 4.24 19.40
CA LYS A 494 -6.44 4.24 18.71
C LYS A 494 -7.20 2.94 18.98
N MET A 495 -8.51 3.02 19.06
CA MET A 495 -9.35 1.83 19.12
C MET A 495 -10.55 1.97 18.18
N ILE A 496 -10.70 1.01 17.28
CA ILE A 496 -11.72 1.01 16.24
C ILE A 496 -12.79 -0.04 16.59
N TYR A 497 -14.04 0.39 16.61
CA TYR A 497 -15.22 -0.46 16.72
C TYR A 497 -15.87 -0.60 15.34
N VAL A 498 -15.85 -1.79 14.75
CA VAL A 498 -16.46 -2.06 13.44
C VAL A 498 -17.85 -2.67 13.62
N VAL A 499 -18.84 -1.81 13.80
CA VAL A 499 -20.20 -2.22 14.22
C VAL A 499 -21.24 -1.65 13.26
N ALA A 500 -22.28 -2.42 12.93
CA ALA A 500 -23.33 -2.01 12.01
C ALA A 500 -24.01 -0.69 12.42
N SER A 501 -24.51 0.08 11.44
CA SER A 501 -25.11 1.40 11.67
C SER A 501 -26.36 1.39 12.55
N GLN A 502 -26.99 0.23 12.72
CA GLN A 502 -28.09 0.04 13.67
C GLN A 502 -27.69 0.34 15.13
N GLN A 503 -26.39 0.30 15.45
CA GLN A 503 -25.87 0.59 16.80
C GLN A 503 -25.21 1.98 16.90
N ASP A 504 -25.39 2.87 15.92
CA ASP A 504 -24.84 4.23 15.93
C ASP A 504 -25.16 4.99 17.23
N LEU A 505 -26.40 4.90 17.72
CA LEU A 505 -26.80 5.60 18.95
C LEU A 505 -26.07 5.04 20.17
N HIS A 506 -25.98 3.71 20.27
CA HIS A 506 -25.33 3.02 21.40
C HIS A 506 -23.86 3.43 21.53
N LEU A 507 -23.08 3.36 20.44
CA LEU A 507 -21.66 3.75 20.52
C LEU A 507 -21.45 5.25 20.72
N LYS A 508 -22.33 6.10 20.21
CA LYS A 508 -22.30 7.55 20.54
C LYS A 508 -22.56 7.78 22.03
N GLN A 509 -23.52 7.07 22.63
CA GLN A 509 -23.78 7.13 24.06
C GLN A 509 -22.58 6.62 24.87
N LEU A 510 -21.97 5.50 24.46
CA LEU A 510 -20.76 4.95 25.09
C LEU A 510 -19.61 5.96 25.06
N PHE A 511 -19.23 6.46 23.90
CA PHE A 511 -18.08 7.36 23.77
C PHE A 511 -18.31 8.68 24.50
N LYS A 512 -19.52 9.23 24.43
CA LYS A 512 -19.86 10.44 25.18
C LYS A 512 -19.83 10.17 26.69
N THR A 513 -20.30 9.02 27.15
CA THR A 513 -20.21 8.64 28.57
C THR A 513 -18.76 8.56 29.03
N LEU A 514 -17.88 7.89 28.28
CA LEU A 514 -16.46 7.79 28.60
C LEU A 514 -15.75 9.17 28.62
N GLU A 515 -16.14 10.08 27.72
CA GLU A 515 -15.68 11.47 27.73
C GLU A 515 -16.12 12.20 29.01
N LEU A 516 -17.37 12.05 29.44
CA LEU A 516 -17.90 12.66 30.67
C LEU A 516 -17.30 12.06 31.94
N MET A 517 -16.81 10.82 31.87
CA MET A 517 -16.01 10.19 32.92
C MET A 517 -14.56 10.70 32.96
N ASN A 518 -14.22 11.71 32.14
CA ASN A 518 -12.89 12.33 32.03
C ASN A 518 -11.78 11.38 31.56
N PHE A 519 -12.11 10.34 30.80
CA PHE A 519 -11.10 9.50 30.18
C PHE A 519 -10.47 10.20 28.96
N GLU A 520 -9.21 10.63 29.07
CA GLU A 520 -8.51 11.30 27.97
C GLU A 520 -8.41 10.45 26.70
N TRP A 521 -8.44 9.12 26.84
CA TRP A 521 -8.40 8.16 25.75
C TRP A 521 -9.76 7.96 25.07
N ALA A 522 -10.86 8.50 25.59
CA ALA A 522 -12.17 8.43 24.95
C ALA A 522 -12.15 9.03 23.53
N LYS A 523 -11.34 10.08 23.31
CA LYS A 523 -11.12 10.71 21.99
C LYS A 523 -10.36 9.83 20.99
N LYS A 524 -9.74 8.74 21.47
CA LYS A 524 -9.01 7.75 20.66
C LYS A 524 -9.93 6.62 20.17
N LEU A 525 -11.18 6.58 20.63
CA LEU A 525 -12.17 5.62 20.18
C LEU A 525 -12.84 6.10 18.91
N GLU A 526 -13.05 5.20 17.95
CA GLU A 526 -13.75 5.50 16.71
C GLU A 526 -14.71 4.38 16.35
N HIS A 527 -15.91 4.77 15.93
CA HIS A 527 -16.93 3.87 15.39
C HIS A 527 -16.86 3.90 13.87
N VAL A 528 -16.48 2.78 13.27
CA VAL A 528 -16.55 2.58 11.84
C VAL A 528 -17.81 1.78 11.53
N ASN A 529 -18.87 2.49 11.15
CA ASN A 529 -20.15 1.89 10.84
C ASN A 529 -20.26 1.39 9.40
N PHE A 530 -21.24 0.54 9.15
CA PHE A 530 -21.58 0.01 7.82
C PHE A 530 -23.08 -0.28 7.70
N GLY A 531 -23.60 -0.31 6.47
CA GLY A 531 -25.01 -0.58 6.17
C GLY A 531 -25.36 -2.07 6.25
N MET A 532 -26.65 -2.38 6.20
CA MET A 532 -27.16 -3.74 6.32
C MET A 532 -27.16 -4.49 4.98
N VAL A 533 -27.00 -5.81 5.06
CA VAL A 533 -27.35 -6.72 3.96
C VAL A 533 -28.85 -7.01 4.03
N LEU A 534 -29.58 -6.63 2.99
CA LEU A 534 -31.02 -6.80 2.87
C LEU A 534 -31.35 -8.18 2.26
N GLY A 535 -32.57 -8.65 2.50
CA GLY A 535 -33.07 -9.93 1.97
C GLY A 535 -32.96 -11.13 2.92
N MET A 536 -32.26 -11.00 4.05
CA MET A 536 -32.11 -12.07 5.05
C MET A 536 -32.99 -11.85 6.28
N SER A 537 -33.66 -12.90 6.77
CA SER A 537 -34.43 -12.87 8.02
C SER A 537 -34.45 -14.22 8.74
N THR A 538 -33.92 -14.25 9.96
CA THR A 538 -33.95 -15.42 10.86
C THR A 538 -35.37 -15.82 11.23
N ARG A 539 -36.29 -14.86 11.36
CA ARG A 539 -37.70 -15.12 11.70
C ARG A 539 -38.52 -15.66 10.52
N LYS A 540 -38.08 -15.42 9.28
CA LYS A 540 -38.76 -15.91 8.06
C LYS A 540 -38.10 -17.16 7.47
N GLY A 541 -37.04 -17.69 8.10
CA GLY A 541 -36.30 -18.86 7.60
C GLY A 541 -35.46 -18.59 6.35
N THR A 542 -35.25 -17.34 5.96
CA THR A 542 -34.49 -16.95 4.74
C THR A 542 -33.03 -16.61 5.06
N VAL A 543 -32.45 -17.22 6.10
CA VAL A 543 -31.05 -16.99 6.47
C VAL A 543 -30.17 -17.88 5.61
N VAL A 544 -29.24 -17.25 4.89
CA VAL A 544 -28.19 -17.95 4.17
C VAL A 544 -26.94 -17.93 5.04
N PHE A 545 -26.38 -19.11 5.33
CA PHE A 545 -25.15 -19.23 6.09
C PHE A 545 -23.98 -18.77 5.22
N LEU A 546 -22.96 -18.18 5.84
CA LEU A 546 -21.79 -17.74 5.10
C LEU A 546 -21.03 -18.93 4.48
N GLU A 547 -20.96 -20.07 5.17
CA GLU A 547 -20.32 -21.27 4.61
C GLU A 547 -21.01 -21.72 3.32
N ASP A 548 -22.34 -21.72 3.29
CA ASP A 548 -23.12 -22.06 2.10
C ASP A 548 -22.85 -21.06 0.96
N ILE A 549 -22.79 -19.76 1.27
CA ILE A 549 -22.45 -18.71 0.29
C ILE A 549 -21.08 -18.95 -0.33
N LEU A 550 -20.08 -19.26 0.50
CA LEU A 550 -18.72 -19.49 0.03
C LEU A 550 -18.61 -20.80 -0.75
N GLU A 551 -19.35 -21.84 -0.37
CA GLU A 551 -19.34 -23.11 -1.10
C GLU A 551 -20.03 -22.98 -2.46
N GLU A 552 -21.20 -22.32 -2.53
CA GLU A 552 -21.88 -22.05 -3.80
C GLU A 552 -21.03 -21.17 -4.73
N ALA A 553 -20.35 -20.16 -4.17
CA ALA A 553 -19.41 -19.35 -4.93
C ALA A 553 -18.24 -20.18 -5.46
N LYS A 554 -17.63 -21.03 -4.63
CA LYS A 554 -16.55 -21.94 -5.03
C LYS A 554 -17.01 -22.88 -6.14
N GLU A 555 -18.15 -23.55 -5.98
CA GLU A 555 -18.69 -24.48 -6.97
C GLU A 555 -18.93 -23.77 -8.31
N THR A 556 -19.55 -22.59 -8.28
CA THR A 556 -19.79 -21.78 -9.48
C THR A 556 -18.48 -21.41 -10.18
N MET A 557 -17.46 -20.99 -9.43
CA MET A 557 -16.15 -20.65 -9.99
C MET A 557 -15.45 -21.89 -10.55
N HIS A 558 -15.58 -23.04 -9.89
CA HIS A 558 -14.98 -24.29 -10.33
C HIS A 558 -15.56 -24.75 -11.67
N GLU A 559 -16.86 -24.65 -11.85
CA GLU A 559 -17.52 -24.95 -13.13
C GLU A 559 -17.01 -24.07 -14.27
N VAL A 560 -16.79 -22.78 -14.01
CA VAL A 560 -16.26 -21.87 -15.04
C VAL A 560 -14.80 -22.20 -15.36
N MET A 561 -13.97 -22.53 -14.37
CA MET A 561 -12.60 -22.96 -14.61
C MET A 561 -12.53 -24.21 -15.50
N ARG A 562 -13.43 -25.19 -15.30
CA ARG A 562 -13.50 -26.44 -16.09
C ARG A 562 -13.81 -26.21 -17.57
N ARG A 563 -14.36 -25.05 -17.96
CA ARG A 563 -14.65 -24.71 -19.38
C ARG A 563 -13.37 -24.59 -20.23
N ASN A 564 -12.21 -24.35 -19.62
CA ASN A 564 -10.92 -24.32 -20.32
C ASN A 564 -10.05 -25.50 -19.89
N GLU A 565 -10.29 -26.67 -20.49
CA GLU A 565 -9.62 -27.93 -20.13
C GLU A 565 -8.09 -27.83 -20.14
N ALA A 566 -7.52 -27.13 -21.13
CA ALA A 566 -6.07 -26.97 -21.26
C ALA A 566 -5.47 -26.19 -20.09
N LYS A 567 -6.09 -25.07 -19.67
CA LYS A 567 -5.62 -24.31 -18.51
C LYS A 567 -5.91 -25.02 -17.20
N TYR A 568 -7.07 -25.66 -17.10
CA TYR A 568 -7.47 -26.41 -15.91
C TYR A 568 -6.46 -27.52 -15.58
N ALA A 569 -5.94 -28.21 -16.61
CA ALA A 569 -4.91 -29.24 -16.46
C ALA A 569 -3.55 -28.70 -15.93
N GLU A 570 -3.28 -27.39 -16.04
CA GLU A 570 -2.09 -26.74 -15.48
C GLU A 570 -2.25 -26.39 -13.99
N ILE A 571 -3.41 -26.62 -13.38
CA ILE A 571 -3.71 -26.24 -11.99
C ILE A 571 -3.54 -27.46 -11.08
N GLU A 572 -2.58 -27.40 -10.15
CA GLU A 572 -2.29 -28.49 -9.22
C GLU A 572 -3.40 -28.71 -8.18
N GLU A 573 -3.99 -27.63 -7.67
CA GLU A 573 -5.05 -27.66 -6.66
C GLU A 573 -6.31 -26.90 -7.13
N PRO A 574 -7.09 -27.44 -8.09
CA PRO A 574 -8.23 -26.72 -8.66
C PRO A 574 -9.28 -26.29 -7.64
N ASP A 575 -9.58 -27.13 -6.64
CA ASP A 575 -10.55 -26.82 -5.59
C ASP A 575 -10.12 -25.62 -4.74
N ARG A 576 -8.82 -25.51 -4.41
CA ARG A 576 -8.27 -24.37 -3.67
C ARG A 576 -8.36 -23.10 -4.50
N VAL A 577 -8.00 -23.18 -5.78
CA VAL A 577 -8.06 -22.04 -6.70
C VAL A 577 -9.51 -21.56 -6.87
N ALA A 578 -10.46 -22.48 -7.07
CA ALA A 578 -11.88 -22.15 -7.16
C ALA A 578 -12.40 -21.45 -5.89
N ASP A 579 -11.98 -21.92 -4.70
CA ASP A 579 -12.36 -21.30 -3.43
C ASP A 579 -11.85 -19.86 -3.33
N GLU A 580 -10.58 -19.61 -3.68
CA GLU A 580 -10.01 -18.26 -3.65
C GLU A 580 -10.67 -17.31 -4.65
N ILE A 581 -11.05 -17.80 -5.83
CA ILE A 581 -11.81 -17.01 -6.81
C ILE A 581 -13.20 -16.69 -6.24
N GLY A 582 -13.89 -17.66 -5.64
CA GLY A 582 -15.21 -17.47 -5.03
C GLY A 582 -15.18 -16.47 -3.87
N ILE A 583 -14.20 -16.60 -2.98
CA ILE A 583 -13.96 -15.64 -1.88
C ILE A 583 -13.68 -14.23 -2.43
N SER A 584 -12.89 -14.13 -3.51
CA SER A 584 -12.61 -12.85 -4.17
C SER A 584 -13.88 -12.22 -4.72
N ALA A 585 -14.75 -13.02 -5.34
CA ALA A 585 -16.03 -12.58 -5.87
C ALA A 585 -16.92 -11.98 -4.77
N VAL A 586 -17.09 -12.70 -3.67
CA VAL A 586 -17.90 -12.28 -2.51
C VAL A 586 -17.34 -11.01 -1.85
N LYS A 587 -16.03 -10.96 -1.59
CA LYS A 587 -15.39 -9.82 -0.91
C LYS A 587 -15.39 -8.55 -1.76
N ILE A 588 -15.10 -8.66 -3.05
CA ILE A 588 -15.06 -7.49 -3.95
C ILE A 588 -16.46 -6.93 -4.14
N GLN A 589 -17.48 -7.78 -4.27
CA GLN A 589 -18.86 -7.31 -4.40
C GLN A 589 -19.32 -6.50 -3.18
N ASP A 590 -18.99 -6.92 -1.95
CA ASP A 590 -19.33 -6.14 -0.74
C ASP A 590 -18.53 -4.83 -0.66
N ASN A 591 -17.22 -4.92 -0.95
CA ASN A 591 -16.29 -3.79 -0.83
C ASN A 591 -16.37 -2.79 -1.97
N ALA A 592 -17.09 -3.07 -3.07
CA ALA A 592 -17.17 -2.18 -4.24
C ALA A 592 -17.92 -0.87 -3.97
N ALA A 593 -18.83 -0.86 -2.98
CA ALA A 593 -19.58 0.33 -2.59
C ALA A 593 -19.08 0.89 -1.25
N ARG A 594 -19.36 2.19 -1.01
CA ARG A 594 -19.13 2.79 0.31
C ARG A 594 -19.82 1.99 1.40
N ARG A 595 -19.13 1.73 2.50
CA ARG A 595 -19.59 0.81 3.56
C ARG A 595 -20.96 1.16 4.13
N ILE A 596 -21.30 2.45 4.20
CA ILE A 596 -22.55 2.93 4.79
C ILE A 596 -23.80 2.53 3.98
N LYS A 597 -23.64 2.19 2.70
CA LYS A 597 -24.76 1.77 1.86
C LYS A 597 -25.24 0.38 2.28
N ASN A 598 -26.56 0.23 2.28
CA ASN A 598 -27.21 -1.09 2.29
C ASN A 598 -27.09 -1.71 0.90
N TYR A 599 -27.13 -3.04 0.82
CA TYR A 599 -27.26 -3.75 -0.46
C TYR A 599 -28.13 -4.98 -0.31
N GLU A 600 -28.76 -5.40 -1.41
CA GLU A 600 -29.51 -6.65 -1.48
C GLU A 600 -28.58 -7.80 -1.86
N PHE A 601 -28.63 -8.88 -1.07
CA PHE A 601 -27.86 -10.08 -1.37
C PHE A 601 -28.33 -10.71 -2.68
N ASN A 602 -27.40 -10.98 -3.60
CA ASN A 602 -27.67 -11.63 -4.88
C ASN A 602 -26.46 -12.46 -5.31
N MET A 603 -26.63 -13.78 -5.37
CA MET A 603 -25.55 -14.71 -5.70
C MET A 603 -25.10 -14.63 -7.15
N GLU A 604 -26.04 -14.55 -8.10
CA GLU A 604 -25.73 -14.43 -9.54
C GLU A 604 -24.84 -13.23 -9.83
N ARG A 605 -25.11 -12.11 -9.16
CA ARG A 605 -24.31 -10.89 -9.27
C ARG A 605 -22.93 -11.03 -8.64
N MET A 606 -22.80 -11.79 -7.55
CA MET A 606 -21.52 -12.06 -6.90
C MET A 606 -20.61 -12.92 -7.78
N CYS A 607 -21.18 -13.90 -8.49
CA CYS A 607 -20.44 -14.93 -9.22
C CYS A 607 -20.30 -14.65 -10.73
N THR A 608 -20.44 -13.41 -11.20
CA THR A 608 -20.18 -13.08 -12.61
C THR A 608 -18.68 -12.92 -12.91
N PHE A 609 -18.23 -13.53 -14.00
CA PHE A 609 -16.85 -13.39 -14.52
C PHE A 609 -16.66 -12.15 -15.39
N GLU A 610 -17.75 -11.58 -15.89
CA GLU A 610 -17.71 -10.43 -16.78
C GLU A 610 -17.91 -9.13 -16.00
N GLY A 611 -17.09 -8.13 -16.33
CA GLY A 611 -17.10 -6.80 -15.72
C GLY A 611 -16.21 -6.66 -14.49
N ASP A 612 -16.47 -5.62 -13.72
CA ASP A 612 -15.71 -5.25 -12.52
C ASP A 612 -16.02 -6.18 -11.34
N THR A 613 -15.41 -7.38 -11.36
CA THR A 613 -15.60 -8.41 -10.32
C THR A 613 -14.29 -8.92 -9.71
N GLY A 614 -14.40 -9.65 -8.59
CA GLY A 614 -13.25 -10.31 -7.97
C GLY A 614 -12.49 -11.27 -8.89
N PRO A 615 -13.18 -12.15 -9.64
CA PRO A 615 -12.55 -12.98 -10.67
C PRO A 615 -11.76 -12.19 -11.71
N TYR A 616 -12.23 -11.01 -12.12
CA TYR A 616 -11.51 -10.17 -13.09
C TYR A 616 -10.15 -9.69 -12.56
N ILE A 617 -10.10 -9.25 -11.30
CA ILE A 617 -8.84 -8.82 -10.65
C ILE A 617 -7.87 -10.01 -10.51
N GLN A 618 -8.38 -11.18 -10.10
CA GLN A 618 -7.59 -12.41 -10.03
C GLN A 618 -7.02 -12.79 -11.41
N TYR A 619 -7.84 -12.66 -12.46
CA TYR A 619 -7.44 -12.96 -13.83
C TYR A 619 -6.33 -12.03 -14.32
N ALA A 620 -6.45 -10.72 -14.08
CA ALA A 620 -5.41 -9.76 -14.41
C ALA A 620 -4.08 -10.12 -13.75
N HIS A 621 -4.10 -10.49 -12.46
CA HIS A 621 -2.92 -10.91 -11.72
C HIS A 621 -2.33 -12.24 -12.22
N ALA A 622 -3.14 -13.28 -12.40
CA ALA A 622 -2.69 -14.59 -12.90
C ALA A 622 -2.15 -14.53 -14.33
N ARG A 623 -2.71 -13.65 -15.17
CA ARG A 623 -2.24 -13.44 -16.55
C ARG A 623 -0.85 -12.81 -16.58
N LEU A 624 -0.53 -11.88 -15.67
CA LEU A 624 0.83 -11.32 -15.56
C LEU A 624 1.85 -12.41 -15.20
N TYR A 625 1.51 -13.30 -14.27
CA TYR A 625 2.32 -14.50 -13.98
C TYR A 625 2.51 -15.38 -15.22
N SER A 626 1.47 -15.53 -16.04
CA SER A 626 1.60 -16.29 -17.29
C SER A 626 2.54 -15.63 -18.30
N ILE A 627 2.61 -14.30 -18.36
CA ILE A 627 3.54 -13.59 -19.25
C ILE A 627 4.98 -13.84 -18.80
N GLU A 628 5.23 -13.69 -17.49
CA GLU A 628 6.52 -13.95 -16.88
C GLU A 628 7.00 -15.37 -17.20
N ARG A 629 6.19 -16.40 -16.88
CA ARG A 629 6.52 -17.81 -17.16
C ARG A 629 6.75 -18.13 -18.63
N ARG A 630 5.99 -17.51 -19.54
CA ARG A 630 6.04 -17.82 -20.99
C ARG A 630 7.03 -16.96 -21.76
N SER A 631 7.59 -15.91 -21.15
CA SER A 631 8.57 -15.03 -21.77
C SER A 631 9.90 -15.75 -22.03
N GLY A 632 10.30 -16.65 -21.14
CA GLY A 632 11.62 -17.28 -21.15
C GLY A 632 12.76 -16.34 -20.75
N ILE A 633 12.44 -15.18 -20.16
CA ILE A 633 13.38 -14.14 -19.74
C ILE A 633 13.26 -14.00 -18.22
N GLU A 634 14.40 -13.83 -17.53
CA GLU A 634 14.41 -13.52 -16.11
C GLU A 634 14.15 -12.02 -15.87
N ILE A 635 13.58 -11.67 -14.73
CA ILE A 635 13.31 -10.27 -14.40
C ILE A 635 14.63 -9.55 -14.14
N ASN A 636 15.04 -8.70 -15.08
CA ASN A 636 16.20 -7.83 -14.93
C ASN A 636 15.80 -6.51 -14.26
N HIS A 637 16.09 -6.36 -12.96
CA HIS A 637 15.83 -5.12 -12.21
C HIS A 637 16.67 -3.91 -12.67
N ASN A 638 17.71 -4.14 -13.49
CA ASN A 638 18.56 -3.10 -14.08
C ASN A 638 18.24 -2.86 -15.57
N ALA A 639 17.07 -3.31 -16.05
CA ALA A 639 16.66 -3.10 -17.44
C ALA A 639 16.66 -1.61 -17.83
N ASP A 640 16.89 -1.31 -19.11
CA ASP A 640 16.85 0.06 -19.61
C ASP A 640 15.41 0.59 -19.66
N LEU A 641 15.02 1.26 -18.58
CA LEU A 641 13.69 1.85 -18.42
C LEU A 641 13.42 3.03 -19.37
N SER A 642 14.43 3.55 -20.08
CA SER A 642 14.22 4.61 -21.08
C SER A 642 13.45 4.12 -22.31
N LEU A 643 13.39 2.79 -22.51
CA LEU A 643 12.68 2.15 -23.61
C LEU A 643 11.15 2.10 -23.42
N LEU A 644 10.65 2.35 -22.21
CA LEU A 644 9.21 2.43 -21.90
C LEU A 644 8.65 3.79 -22.31
N THR A 645 8.39 3.96 -23.60
CA THR A 645 8.00 5.25 -24.19
C THR A 645 6.52 5.30 -24.60
N GLU A 646 5.86 4.14 -24.66
CA GLU A 646 4.51 4.01 -25.16
C GLU A 646 3.48 4.62 -24.17
N PRO A 647 2.40 5.25 -24.68
CA PRO A 647 1.37 5.85 -23.82
C PRO A 647 0.79 4.87 -22.79
N GLN A 648 0.52 3.62 -23.19
CA GLN A 648 -0.02 2.58 -22.32
C GLN A 648 0.96 2.23 -21.18
N ALA A 649 2.27 2.20 -21.47
CA ALA A 649 3.29 1.95 -20.45
C ALA A 649 3.33 3.10 -19.43
N ILE A 650 3.30 4.34 -19.91
CA ILE A 650 3.28 5.54 -19.06
C ILE A 650 2.03 5.55 -18.17
N ASP A 651 0.86 5.26 -18.73
CA ASP A 651 -0.41 5.25 -18.00
C ASP A 651 -0.43 4.16 -16.92
N LEU A 652 0.07 2.96 -17.24
CA LEU A 652 0.22 1.88 -16.28
C LEU A 652 1.14 2.28 -15.11
N ILE A 653 2.31 2.84 -15.40
CA ILE A 653 3.25 3.29 -14.36
C ILE A 653 2.66 4.44 -13.56
N ARG A 654 1.90 5.36 -14.18
CA ARG A 654 1.19 6.41 -13.44
C ARG A 654 0.25 5.80 -12.40
N THR A 655 -0.54 4.79 -12.76
CA THR A 655 -1.43 4.10 -11.81
C THR A 655 -0.63 3.36 -10.73
N VAL A 656 0.48 2.69 -11.06
CA VAL A 656 1.36 2.04 -10.07
C VAL A 656 1.95 3.07 -9.08
N SER A 657 2.35 4.25 -9.56
CA SER A 657 2.94 5.31 -8.75
C SER A 657 1.98 5.93 -7.72
N GLN A 658 0.66 5.75 -7.91
CA GLN A 658 -0.38 6.28 -7.01
C GLN A 658 -0.69 5.38 -5.82
N TYR A 659 -0.21 4.13 -5.80
CA TYR A 659 -0.53 3.19 -4.73
C TYR A 659 -0.11 3.68 -3.33
N PRO A 660 1.09 4.27 -3.11
CA PRO A 660 1.46 4.78 -1.79
C PRO A 660 0.53 5.90 -1.28
N ASP A 661 0.05 6.78 -2.17
CA ASP A 661 -0.93 7.81 -1.81
C ASP A 661 -2.26 7.21 -1.39
N LEU A 662 -2.73 6.20 -2.12
CA LEU A 662 -3.93 5.46 -1.76
C LEU A 662 -3.77 4.89 -0.35
N VAL A 663 -2.70 4.15 -0.06
CA VAL A 663 -2.47 3.54 1.27
C VAL A 663 -2.48 4.58 2.39
N LYS A 664 -1.79 5.72 2.22
CA LYS A 664 -1.80 6.84 3.18
C LYS A 664 -3.21 7.40 3.37
N SER A 665 -3.96 7.57 2.27
CA SER A 665 -5.31 8.14 2.28
C SER A 665 -6.35 7.26 3.01
N LEU A 666 -6.14 5.93 3.07
CA LEU A 666 -7.10 5.00 3.68
C LEU A 666 -7.26 5.19 5.19
N LEU A 667 -6.27 5.78 5.87
CA LEU A 667 -6.41 6.19 7.27
C LEU A 667 -7.49 7.27 7.45
N ASN A 668 -7.82 8.01 6.38
CA ASN A 668 -8.88 9.01 6.35
C ASN A 668 -10.18 8.38 5.85
N GLY A 669 -10.80 7.57 6.71
CA GLY A 669 -12.18 7.15 6.54
C GLY A 669 -12.39 5.67 6.24
N TYR A 670 -11.35 4.85 6.03
CA TYR A 670 -11.47 3.39 5.99
C TYR A 670 -12.48 2.84 4.98
N GLU A 671 -12.44 3.32 3.73
CA GLU A 671 -13.36 2.88 2.66
C GLU A 671 -12.68 1.84 1.74
N PRO A 672 -13.02 0.55 1.82
CA PRO A 672 -12.47 -0.50 0.94
C PRO A 672 -12.69 -0.22 -0.55
N CYS A 673 -13.80 0.46 -0.89
CA CYS A 673 -14.16 0.77 -2.28
C CYS A 673 -13.08 1.58 -3.00
N ASN A 674 -12.30 2.39 -2.28
CA ASN A 674 -11.21 3.14 -2.89
C ASN A 674 -10.10 2.20 -3.41
N VAL A 675 -9.81 1.11 -2.70
CA VAL A 675 -8.84 0.10 -3.15
C VAL A 675 -9.43 -0.75 -4.26
N VAL A 676 -10.73 -1.06 -4.21
CA VAL A 676 -11.42 -1.78 -5.29
C VAL A 676 -11.37 -0.97 -6.59
N THR A 677 -11.72 0.31 -6.56
CA THR A 677 -11.64 1.21 -7.72
C THR A 677 -10.21 1.29 -8.26
N TYR A 678 -9.22 1.39 -7.38
CA TYR A 678 -7.81 1.37 -7.79
C TYR A 678 -7.42 0.05 -8.47
N ALA A 679 -7.79 -1.10 -7.88
CA ALA A 679 -7.46 -2.41 -8.41
C ALA A 679 -8.09 -2.65 -9.79
N PHE A 680 -9.33 -2.20 -10.01
CA PHE A 680 -9.97 -2.23 -11.33
C PHE A 680 -9.25 -1.31 -12.32
N LYS A 681 -8.94 -0.07 -11.93
CA LYS A 681 -8.20 0.86 -12.79
C LYS A 681 -6.85 0.26 -13.22
N LEU A 682 -6.10 -0.30 -12.28
CA LEU A 682 -4.84 -0.97 -12.56
C LEU A 682 -5.03 -2.19 -13.48
N SER A 683 -6.05 -3.01 -13.24
CA SER A 683 -6.37 -4.19 -14.08
C SER A 683 -6.76 -3.81 -15.52
N HIS A 684 -7.46 -2.69 -15.70
CA HIS A 684 -7.79 -2.13 -17.00
C HIS A 684 -6.54 -1.61 -17.73
N ASP A 685 -5.66 -0.89 -17.02
CA ASP A 685 -4.40 -0.38 -17.60
C ASP A 685 -3.47 -1.53 -18.00
N ILE A 686 -3.40 -2.59 -17.18
CA ILE A 686 -2.72 -3.85 -17.51
C ILE A 686 -3.31 -4.47 -18.78
N SER A 687 -4.65 -4.56 -18.87
CA SER A 687 -5.32 -5.16 -20.02
C SER A 687 -5.07 -4.39 -21.32
N ALA A 688 -5.06 -3.05 -21.26
CA ALA A 688 -4.73 -2.19 -22.40
C ALA A 688 -3.28 -2.36 -22.90
N CYS A 689 -2.35 -2.69 -21.99
CA CYS A 689 -0.97 -3.01 -22.35
C CYS A 689 -0.88 -4.35 -23.10
N PHE A 690 -1.69 -5.35 -22.76
CA PHE A 690 -1.61 -6.68 -23.37
C PHE A 690 -1.87 -6.72 -24.87
N GLU A 691 -2.64 -5.77 -25.40
CA GLU A 691 -2.92 -5.70 -26.84
C GLU A 691 -1.70 -5.23 -27.63
N ASN A 692 -0.91 -4.31 -27.06
CA ASN A 692 0.08 -3.52 -27.80
C ASN A 692 1.53 -3.77 -27.36
N LEU A 693 1.77 -4.14 -26.11
CA LEU A 693 3.10 -4.21 -25.49
C LEU A 693 3.49 -5.66 -25.21
N TRP A 694 3.89 -6.36 -26.27
CA TRP A 694 4.31 -7.75 -26.21
C TRP A 694 5.71 -7.88 -25.59
N VAL A 695 5.89 -8.86 -24.70
CA VAL A 695 7.22 -9.27 -24.20
C VAL A 695 7.83 -10.30 -25.15
N LYS A 696 7.06 -11.34 -25.48
CA LYS A 696 7.51 -12.41 -26.38
C LYS A 696 7.66 -11.87 -27.80
N GLY A 697 8.85 -12.05 -28.37
CA GLY A 697 9.16 -11.63 -29.75
C GLY A 697 9.51 -10.16 -29.91
N ALA A 698 9.59 -9.38 -28.82
CA ALA A 698 10.17 -8.05 -28.84
C ALA A 698 11.72 -8.12 -28.85
N ASP A 699 12.36 -6.99 -29.18
CA ASP A 699 13.80 -6.82 -28.98
C ASP A 699 14.18 -7.13 -27.52
N PRO A 700 15.32 -7.82 -27.24
CA PRO A 700 15.67 -8.25 -25.89
C PRO A 700 15.65 -7.13 -24.84
N ALA A 701 16.19 -5.94 -25.15
CA ALA A 701 16.25 -4.84 -24.19
C ALA A 701 14.84 -4.28 -23.89
N VAL A 702 13.98 -4.20 -24.92
CA VAL A 702 12.57 -3.78 -24.78
C VAL A 702 11.77 -4.84 -24.02
N ALA A 703 12.03 -6.13 -24.27
CA ALA A 703 11.38 -7.24 -23.60
C ALA A 703 11.69 -7.24 -22.09
N GLU A 704 12.96 -7.01 -21.71
CA GLU A 704 13.37 -6.88 -20.32
C GLU A 704 12.68 -5.70 -19.62
N ALA A 705 12.67 -4.51 -20.25
CA ALA A 705 12.03 -3.32 -19.69
C ALA A 705 10.51 -3.52 -19.50
N ARG A 706 9.81 -4.09 -20.50
CA ARG A 706 8.38 -4.39 -20.42
C ARG A 706 8.08 -5.47 -19.39
N LEU A 707 8.93 -6.48 -19.26
CA LEU A 707 8.76 -7.54 -18.27
C LEU A 707 8.88 -6.98 -16.84
N LEU A 708 9.88 -6.12 -16.57
CA LEU A 708 10.02 -5.45 -15.28
C LEU A 708 8.80 -4.56 -14.97
N MET A 709 8.26 -3.84 -15.96
CA MET A 709 7.03 -3.07 -15.82
C MET A 709 5.83 -3.97 -15.45
N TYR A 710 5.62 -5.07 -16.17
CA TYR A 710 4.54 -6.02 -15.88
C TYR A 710 4.69 -6.67 -14.51
N TRP A 711 5.92 -7.01 -14.11
CA TRP A 711 6.22 -7.51 -12.78
C TRP A 711 5.86 -6.48 -11.70
N ALA A 712 6.23 -5.21 -11.88
CA ALA A 712 5.89 -4.16 -10.91
C ALA A 712 4.37 -3.93 -10.79
N ALA A 713 3.66 -3.95 -11.93
CA ALA A 713 2.21 -3.90 -11.95
C ALA A 713 1.57 -5.11 -11.23
N ARG A 714 2.12 -6.32 -11.45
CA ARG A 714 1.69 -7.55 -10.77
C ARG A 714 1.86 -7.46 -9.27
N THR A 715 3.05 -7.05 -8.82
CA THR A 715 3.39 -6.88 -7.41
C THR A 715 2.45 -5.87 -6.75
N THR A 716 2.22 -4.72 -7.39
CA THR A 716 1.35 -3.66 -6.87
C THR A 716 -0.12 -4.09 -6.81
N LEU A 717 -0.62 -4.77 -7.86
CA LEU A 717 -1.96 -5.34 -7.86
C LEU A 717 -2.12 -6.39 -6.74
N GLY A 718 -1.12 -7.25 -6.56
CA GLY A 718 -1.06 -8.21 -5.47
C GLY A 718 -1.12 -7.54 -4.09
N ASN A 719 -0.43 -6.42 -3.90
CA ASN A 719 -0.49 -5.65 -2.65
C ASN A 719 -1.88 -5.05 -2.42
N ALA A 720 -2.51 -4.47 -3.45
CA ALA A 720 -3.88 -3.96 -3.38
C ALA A 720 -4.91 -5.06 -3.05
N MET A 721 -4.75 -6.25 -3.63
CA MET A 721 -5.57 -7.42 -3.33
C MET A 721 -5.39 -7.91 -1.90
N ARG A 722 -4.15 -7.98 -1.40
CA ARG A 722 -3.85 -8.37 0.00
C ARG A 722 -4.38 -7.34 0.99
N MET A 723 -4.37 -6.04 0.66
CA MET A 723 -5.01 -5.00 1.46
C MET A 723 -6.50 -5.31 1.70
N LEU A 724 -7.20 -5.78 0.66
CA LEU A 724 -8.59 -6.24 0.72
C LEU A 724 -8.78 -7.65 1.33
N GLY A 725 -7.70 -8.29 1.79
CA GLY A 725 -7.70 -9.63 2.38
C GLY A 725 -7.88 -10.76 1.36
N LEU A 726 -7.58 -10.51 0.07
CA LEU A 726 -7.57 -11.54 -0.97
C LEU A 726 -6.21 -12.25 -1.01
N ARG A 727 -6.19 -13.49 -1.52
CA ARG A 727 -4.94 -14.18 -1.92
C ARG A 727 -4.78 -14.08 -3.44
N PRO A 728 -3.80 -13.34 -3.94
CA PRO A 728 -3.53 -13.26 -5.38
C PRO A 728 -3.10 -14.62 -5.94
N LEU A 729 -3.73 -15.06 -7.03
CA LEU A 729 -3.48 -16.35 -7.67
C LEU A 729 -2.43 -16.27 -8.79
N GLU A 730 -1.62 -17.32 -8.95
CA GLU A 730 -0.64 -17.41 -10.04
C GLU A 730 -1.19 -18.10 -11.30
N ARG A 731 -2.26 -18.89 -11.13
CA ARG A 731 -3.00 -19.62 -12.16
C ARG A 731 -4.48 -19.66 -11.76
N MET A 732 -5.36 -19.60 -12.75
CA MET A 732 -6.81 -19.76 -12.61
C MET A 732 -7.45 -20.18 -13.92
#